data_AF-A0A847Z0D0-F1
#
_entry.id   AF-A0A847Z0D0-F1
#
_cell.length_a   1.000
_cell.length_b   1.000
_cell.length_c   1.000
_cell.angle_alpha   90.00
_cell.angle_beta   90.00
_cell.angle_gamma   90.00
#
_symmetry.space_group_name_H-M   'P 1'
#
loop_
_entity.id
_entity.type
_entity.pdbx_description
1 polymer ?
#
loop_
_entity_poly.entity_id
_entity_poly.type
_entity_poly.pdbx_seq_one_letter_code
_entity_poly.pdbx_strand_id
1 'polypeptide(L)'
;MQLLFLKKAYFQFLAPLVLLGLILNILALKSPILGLILSLIWLGWAVFAIKGNGFAWIKALWLVLAFLIIANSVVFYIFNLNTLNILLILSVVTIMGFFINKEEPASQIGRKNFISIDRGRIISFLIYLVLYTATGVLLFLNSSAEAIRTPWEVVPKIFFVFYFLLILTLLAVIFIFSDDDEKKNKSNIFLISLHFLLTFLVATIIYKIGFGFDPFVHRAAETALFKLGYLDPKPLYYIGQYSLVIWLSKISFLPIEIIDKFLVPVLAAVSLPTVIFSFFKSWVKNQKILSGLTVFSLFTATPLFFYTVPQSLANLIFIILIFFSLPEIINKQKIFFIQWLILAAIFFIHPLTGIPAFIWLSFWTIRGLKIKSIFKFLWGIICSVLLPLFFIILQKTSRGLGVSFKSENLLDFGQYLSDKILNYLPFYSVYHLLYFYGLNVFLLFIIIFVTGFIYLKNKDKELASKYLTLFLILLINLILISFINFQAVIDYEQLEFAKRFLQIISLAALPIFLIGLYFILRAALRLKFGNWIIIFFGSLILVFSLYLSYPHNDAMEKGRSYAVSKHDRKAVLVIEEDSSGQDYIVLANQSVSAAALREFGFKKYYQSNQPIFYYPIPTSSPLYEIYLDIIYNGVTREKIEKARELTGAKKVYLVVSSYWLDAKKRVTEAGMLTDNFINIEDKVWVFGF
;
A
#
# COMPACT_ATOMS: atom_id res chain seq x y z
N MET A 1 -16.45 -2.62 -45.78
CA MET A 1 -16.93 -1.66 -44.75
C MET A 1 -17.91 -2.31 -43.75
N GLN A 2 -18.78 -3.24 -44.17
CA GLN A 2 -19.71 -3.98 -43.28
C GLN A 2 -19.02 -4.95 -42.28
N LEU A 3 -17.85 -5.53 -42.61
CA LEU A 3 -17.10 -6.43 -41.70
C LEU A 3 -16.45 -5.75 -40.47
N LEU A 4 -16.34 -4.41 -40.48
CA LEU A 4 -15.79 -3.63 -39.37
C LEU A 4 -16.86 -3.16 -38.37
N PHE A 5 -18.09 -2.94 -38.84
CA PHE A 5 -19.25 -2.66 -37.97
C PHE A 5 -19.59 -3.84 -37.04
N LEU A 6 -19.39 -5.07 -37.53
CA LEU A 6 -19.64 -6.30 -36.77
C LEU A 6 -18.84 -6.35 -35.45
N LYS A 7 -17.58 -5.90 -35.41
CA LYS A 7 -16.73 -6.00 -34.19
C LYS A 7 -17.19 -5.12 -33.02
N LYS A 8 -17.80 -3.96 -33.28
CA LYS A 8 -18.32 -3.06 -32.22
C LYS A 8 -19.64 -3.58 -31.66
N ALA A 9 -20.54 -4.03 -32.54
CA ALA A 9 -21.80 -4.65 -32.14
C ALA A 9 -21.53 -5.84 -31.21
N TYR A 10 -20.63 -6.76 -31.58
CA TYR A 10 -20.30 -7.90 -30.71
C TYR A 10 -19.71 -7.49 -29.35
N PHE A 11 -18.86 -6.45 -29.29
CA PHE A 11 -18.29 -5.99 -28.02
C PHE A 11 -19.32 -5.30 -27.12
N GLN A 12 -20.31 -4.60 -27.71
CA GLN A 12 -21.43 -4.04 -26.98
C GLN A 12 -22.46 -5.10 -26.57
N PHE A 13 -22.70 -6.14 -27.40
CA PHE A 13 -23.50 -7.32 -27.04
C PHE A 13 -22.84 -8.19 -25.97
N LEU A 14 -21.52 -8.11 -25.80
CA LEU A 14 -20.81 -8.86 -24.77
C LEU A 14 -21.14 -8.34 -23.36
N ALA A 15 -21.41 -7.04 -23.20
CA ALA A 15 -21.60 -6.45 -21.88
C ALA A 15 -22.86 -6.94 -21.13
N PRO A 16 -24.06 -7.01 -21.75
CA PRO A 16 -25.26 -7.53 -21.10
C PRO A 16 -25.12 -9.02 -20.84
N LEU A 17 -24.46 -9.77 -21.73
CA LEU A 17 -24.19 -11.20 -21.52
C LEU A 17 -23.25 -11.43 -20.32
N VAL A 18 -22.18 -10.64 -20.22
CA VAL A 18 -21.25 -10.70 -19.09
C VAL A 18 -21.94 -10.24 -17.80
N LEU A 19 -22.76 -9.18 -17.86
CA LEU A 19 -23.57 -8.73 -16.72
C LEU A 19 -24.54 -9.82 -16.25
N LEU A 20 -25.29 -10.44 -17.16
CA LEU A 20 -26.20 -11.55 -16.86
C LEU A 20 -25.43 -12.75 -16.30
N GLY A 21 -24.27 -13.07 -16.86
CA GLY A 21 -23.38 -14.11 -16.34
C GLY A 21 -22.89 -13.81 -14.93
N LEU A 22 -22.51 -12.55 -14.64
CA LEU A 22 -22.14 -12.11 -13.29
C LEU A 22 -23.31 -12.20 -12.33
N ILE A 23 -24.50 -11.72 -12.71
CA ILE A 23 -25.72 -11.83 -11.91
C ILE A 23 -26.03 -13.30 -11.59
N LEU A 24 -25.99 -14.17 -12.59
CA LEU A 24 -26.22 -15.61 -12.43
C LEU A 24 -25.16 -16.24 -11.51
N ASN A 25 -23.89 -15.84 -11.64
CA ASN A 25 -22.84 -16.32 -10.75
C ASN A 25 -23.06 -15.83 -9.31
N ILE A 26 -23.45 -14.57 -9.13
CA ILE A 26 -23.72 -13.94 -7.83
C ILE A 26 -24.90 -14.60 -7.10
N LEU A 27 -25.98 -14.88 -7.83
CA LEU A 27 -27.21 -15.38 -7.22
C LEU A 27 -27.26 -16.91 -7.13
N ALA A 28 -26.67 -17.62 -8.09
CA ALA A 28 -26.82 -19.07 -8.22
C ALA A 28 -25.50 -19.85 -8.20
N LEU A 29 -24.60 -19.63 -9.17
CA LEU A 29 -23.49 -20.56 -9.42
C LEU A 29 -22.36 -20.46 -8.39
N LYS A 30 -22.09 -19.26 -7.86
CA LYS A 30 -21.08 -18.98 -6.84
C LYS A 30 -19.69 -19.56 -7.15
N SER A 31 -19.32 -19.60 -8.43
CA SER A 31 -18.03 -20.16 -8.88
C SER A 31 -16.94 -19.09 -8.86
N PRO A 32 -15.82 -19.29 -8.11
CA PRO A 32 -14.72 -18.33 -8.06
C PRO A 32 -14.00 -18.14 -9.40
N ILE A 33 -13.79 -19.24 -10.15
CA ILE A 33 -13.08 -19.19 -11.44
C ILE A 33 -13.93 -18.44 -12.47
N LEU A 34 -15.22 -18.80 -12.59
CA LEU A 34 -16.14 -18.13 -13.50
C LEU A 34 -16.32 -16.66 -13.11
N GLY A 35 -16.50 -16.38 -11.82
CA GLY A 35 -16.63 -15.03 -11.28
C GLY A 35 -15.43 -14.17 -11.61
N LEU A 36 -14.20 -14.67 -11.40
CA LEU A 36 -12.98 -13.96 -11.75
C LEU A 36 -12.90 -13.65 -13.26
N ILE A 37 -13.13 -14.65 -14.12
CA ILE A 37 -13.08 -14.47 -15.57
C ILE A 37 -14.10 -13.41 -16.02
N LEU A 38 -15.36 -13.54 -15.60
CA LEU A 38 -16.42 -12.61 -15.95
C LEU A 38 -16.15 -11.20 -15.40
N SER A 39 -15.61 -11.09 -14.19
CA SER A 39 -15.24 -9.80 -13.57
C SER A 39 -14.13 -9.10 -14.33
N LEU A 40 -13.11 -9.83 -14.79
CA LEU A 40 -12.02 -9.28 -15.60
C LEU A 40 -12.52 -8.85 -16.99
N ILE A 41 -13.39 -9.64 -17.62
CA ILE A 41 -14.00 -9.28 -18.91
C ILE A 41 -14.87 -8.03 -18.74
N TRP A 42 -15.70 -7.98 -17.69
CA TRP A 42 -16.55 -6.84 -17.38
C TRP A 42 -15.74 -5.57 -17.13
N LEU A 43 -14.68 -5.65 -16.33
CA LEU A 43 -13.80 -4.51 -16.06
C LEU A 43 -13.11 -4.06 -17.34
N GLY A 44 -12.57 -5.00 -18.14
CA GLY A 44 -11.98 -4.69 -19.45
C GLY A 44 -12.95 -3.97 -20.38
N TRP A 45 -14.22 -4.40 -20.40
CA TRP A 45 -15.29 -3.73 -21.14
C TRP A 45 -15.59 -2.33 -20.59
N ALA A 46 -15.73 -2.16 -19.27
CA ALA A 46 -16.01 -0.86 -18.65
C ALA A 46 -14.90 0.16 -18.93
N VAL A 47 -13.64 -0.30 -18.86
CA VAL A 47 -12.48 0.52 -19.21
C VAL A 47 -12.49 0.88 -20.70
N PHE A 48 -12.82 -0.06 -21.58
CA PHE A 48 -12.93 0.22 -23.02
C PHE A 48 -14.02 1.25 -23.32
N ALA A 49 -15.18 1.16 -22.65
CA ALA A 49 -16.29 2.08 -22.82
C ALA A 49 -15.89 3.53 -22.45
N ILE A 50 -15.14 3.72 -21.36
CA ILE A 50 -14.61 5.05 -21.01
C ILE A 50 -13.53 5.49 -22.00
N LYS A 51 -12.63 4.59 -22.38
CA LYS A 51 -11.52 4.88 -23.30
C LYS A 51 -12.01 5.44 -24.65
N GLY A 52 -13.15 4.98 -25.16
CA GLY A 52 -13.77 5.47 -26.40
C GLY A 52 -14.04 6.99 -26.44
N ASN A 53 -13.92 7.70 -25.31
CA ASN A 53 -13.96 9.16 -25.24
C ASN A 53 -12.57 9.82 -25.33
N GLY A 54 -11.58 9.15 -25.93
CA GLY A 54 -10.24 9.70 -26.13
C GLY A 54 -9.30 9.59 -24.91
N PHE A 55 -9.66 8.80 -23.89
CA PHE A 55 -8.78 8.55 -22.75
C PHE A 55 -7.76 7.45 -23.05
N ALA A 56 -6.56 7.54 -22.46
CA ALA A 56 -5.64 6.41 -22.43
C ALA A 56 -6.21 5.27 -21.56
N TRP A 57 -5.90 4.00 -21.89
CA TRP A 57 -6.38 2.81 -21.16
C TRP A 57 -6.20 2.92 -19.64
N ILE A 58 -5.01 3.36 -19.19
CA ILE A 58 -4.71 3.47 -17.76
C ILE A 58 -5.50 4.60 -17.08
N LYS A 59 -5.78 5.71 -17.80
CA LYS A 59 -6.65 6.79 -17.32
C LYS A 59 -8.09 6.29 -17.17
N ALA A 60 -8.58 5.55 -18.15
CA ALA A 60 -9.90 4.94 -18.12
C ALA A 60 -10.03 3.92 -16.97
N LEU A 61 -9.01 3.08 -16.71
CA LEU A 61 -9.02 2.13 -15.59
C LEU A 61 -9.22 2.84 -14.26
N TRP A 62 -8.40 3.85 -13.98
CA TRP A 62 -8.48 4.58 -12.71
C TRP A 62 -9.73 5.43 -12.57
N LEU A 63 -10.34 5.85 -13.67
CA LEU A 63 -11.67 6.45 -13.66
C LEU A 63 -12.76 5.46 -13.25
N VAL A 64 -12.76 4.25 -13.81
CA VAL A 64 -13.70 3.18 -13.39
C VAL A 64 -13.49 2.88 -11.91
N LEU A 65 -12.25 2.68 -11.48
CA LEU A 65 -11.95 2.37 -10.08
C LEU A 65 -12.33 3.49 -9.12
N ALA A 66 -12.02 4.76 -9.45
CA ALA A 66 -12.42 5.91 -8.64
C ALA A 66 -13.95 6.00 -8.52
N PHE A 67 -14.67 5.80 -9.63
CA PHE A 67 -16.13 5.76 -9.60
C PHE A 67 -16.65 4.62 -8.71
N LEU A 68 -16.10 3.41 -8.84
CA LEU A 68 -16.49 2.27 -8.01
C LEU A 68 -16.24 2.54 -6.52
N ILE A 69 -15.09 3.11 -6.15
CA ILE A 69 -14.77 3.48 -4.77
C ILE A 69 -15.82 4.45 -4.22
N ILE A 70 -16.12 5.52 -4.97
CA ILE A 70 -17.09 6.55 -4.55
C ILE A 70 -18.49 5.95 -4.47
N ALA A 71 -18.95 5.29 -5.53
CA ALA A 71 -20.31 4.74 -5.61
C ALA A 71 -20.56 3.72 -4.50
N ASN A 72 -19.65 2.79 -4.28
CA ASN A 72 -19.79 1.80 -3.20
C ASN A 72 -19.74 2.46 -1.81
N SER A 73 -18.89 3.47 -1.61
CA SER A 73 -18.83 4.20 -0.34
C SER A 73 -20.13 4.96 -0.04
N VAL A 74 -20.66 5.68 -1.03
CA VAL A 74 -21.93 6.42 -0.91
C VAL A 74 -23.08 5.46 -0.62
N VAL A 75 -23.16 4.36 -1.36
CA VAL A 75 -24.19 3.33 -1.16
C VAL A 75 -24.08 2.69 0.22
N PHE A 76 -22.86 2.44 0.73
CA PHE A 76 -22.66 1.96 2.09
C PHE A 76 -23.25 2.94 3.14
N TYR A 77 -23.03 4.24 2.98
CA TYR A 77 -23.55 5.23 3.92
C TYR A 77 -25.08 5.34 3.89
N ILE A 78 -25.69 5.26 2.71
CA ILE A 78 -27.15 5.48 2.54
C ILE A 78 -27.95 4.18 2.74
N PHE A 79 -27.50 3.07 2.13
CA PHE A 79 -28.31 1.85 1.98
C PHE A 79 -27.64 0.58 2.51
N ASN A 80 -26.45 0.69 3.13
CA ASN A 80 -25.57 -0.44 3.47
C ASN A 80 -25.07 -1.21 2.23
N LEU A 81 -24.06 -2.05 2.37
CA LEU A 81 -23.39 -2.75 1.25
C LEU A 81 -23.84 -4.22 1.11
N ASN A 82 -25.15 -4.42 0.95
CA ASN A 82 -25.70 -5.74 0.69
C ASN A 82 -25.49 -6.20 -0.77
N THR A 83 -25.85 -7.46 -1.08
CA THR A 83 -25.65 -8.03 -2.43
C THR A 83 -26.50 -7.34 -3.50
N LEU A 84 -27.73 -6.95 -3.16
CA LEU A 84 -28.62 -6.22 -4.08
C LEU A 84 -28.00 -4.89 -4.52
N ASN A 85 -27.44 -4.14 -3.58
CA ASN A 85 -26.82 -2.86 -3.84
C ASN A 85 -25.56 -2.99 -4.71
N ILE A 86 -24.78 -4.08 -4.54
CA ILE A 86 -23.64 -4.39 -5.41
C ILE A 86 -24.11 -4.70 -6.85
N LEU A 87 -25.19 -5.48 -7.01
CA LEU A 87 -25.80 -5.75 -8.31
C LEU A 87 -26.35 -4.48 -8.98
N LEU A 88 -26.92 -3.58 -8.19
CA LEU A 88 -27.40 -2.28 -8.68
C LEU A 88 -26.23 -1.45 -9.20
N ILE A 89 -25.13 -1.32 -8.45
CA ILE A 89 -23.93 -0.59 -8.89
C ILE A 89 -23.36 -1.22 -10.18
N LEU A 90 -23.25 -2.55 -10.23
CA LEU A 90 -22.77 -3.28 -11.40
C LEU A 90 -23.65 -2.98 -12.64
N SER A 91 -24.97 -2.98 -12.45
CA SER A 91 -25.94 -2.67 -13.51
C SER A 91 -25.85 -1.21 -13.95
N VAL A 92 -25.78 -0.27 -13.02
CA VAL A 92 -25.65 1.17 -13.31
C VAL A 92 -24.36 1.46 -14.07
N VAL A 93 -23.21 0.92 -13.64
CA VAL A 93 -21.95 1.11 -14.38
C VAL A 93 -22.04 0.52 -15.79
N THR A 94 -22.71 -0.63 -15.93
CA THR A 94 -22.92 -1.24 -17.26
C THR A 94 -23.81 -0.36 -18.15
N ILE A 95 -24.92 0.15 -17.62
CA ILE A 95 -25.82 1.06 -18.34
C ILE A 95 -25.10 2.37 -18.72
N MET A 96 -24.37 2.97 -17.78
CA MET A 96 -23.59 4.19 -18.04
C MET A 96 -22.53 3.96 -19.12
N GLY A 97 -21.82 2.83 -19.08
CA GLY A 97 -20.82 2.48 -20.09
C GLY A 97 -21.40 2.39 -21.51
N PHE A 98 -22.66 1.97 -21.65
CA PHE A 98 -23.36 2.01 -22.95
C PHE A 98 -23.56 3.43 -23.47
N PHE A 99 -24.05 4.34 -22.63
CA PHE A 99 -24.33 5.72 -23.02
C PHE A 99 -23.06 6.57 -23.23
N ILE A 100 -21.99 6.24 -22.52
CA ILE A 100 -20.71 6.98 -22.57
C ILE A 100 -19.92 6.63 -23.84
N ASN A 101 -20.09 5.45 -24.41
CA ASN A 101 -19.28 4.97 -25.54
C ASN A 101 -19.67 5.63 -26.87
N LYS A 102 -19.07 6.80 -27.15
CA LYS A 102 -19.20 7.50 -28.45
C LYS A 102 -18.54 6.71 -29.58
N GLU A 103 -19.05 6.89 -30.80
CA GLU A 103 -18.49 6.27 -32.00
C GLU A 103 -17.05 6.72 -32.28
N GLU A 104 -16.05 5.91 -31.89
CA GLU A 104 -14.77 5.95 -32.59
C GLU A 104 -14.92 5.28 -33.96
N PRO A 105 -14.44 5.91 -35.05
CA PRO A 105 -14.44 5.28 -36.35
C PRO A 105 -13.61 3.99 -36.30
N ALA A 106 -14.21 2.88 -36.76
CA ALA A 106 -13.64 1.53 -36.71
C ALA A 106 -12.29 1.37 -37.47
N SER A 107 -11.79 2.42 -38.13
CA SER A 107 -10.62 2.40 -39.01
C SER A 107 -9.26 2.19 -38.32
N GLN A 108 -9.17 2.18 -36.99
CA GLN A 108 -7.88 2.03 -36.28
C GLN A 108 -7.66 0.71 -35.52
N ILE A 109 -8.63 -0.22 -35.52
CA ILE A 109 -8.45 -1.56 -34.90
C ILE A 109 -7.74 -2.51 -35.88
N GLY A 110 -6.55 -2.12 -36.33
CA GLY A 110 -5.63 -3.05 -36.99
C GLY A 110 -5.18 -4.13 -36.00
N ARG A 111 -4.90 -5.35 -36.50
CA ARG A 111 -4.20 -6.41 -35.74
C ARG A 111 -2.80 -5.91 -35.35
N LYS A 112 -2.70 -5.08 -34.31
CA LYS A 112 -1.43 -4.75 -33.67
C LYS A 112 -1.19 -5.85 -32.65
N ASN A 113 -0.23 -6.72 -32.91
CA ASN A 113 0.26 -7.69 -31.93
C ASN A 113 0.51 -6.95 -30.61
N PHE A 114 -0.16 -7.39 -29.54
CA PHE A 114 -0.11 -6.73 -28.24
C PHE A 114 1.31 -6.75 -27.65
N ILE A 115 2.06 -7.79 -27.98
CA ILE A 115 3.48 -7.96 -27.65
C ILE A 115 4.15 -8.54 -28.90
N SER A 116 5.15 -7.85 -29.45
CA SER A 116 6.02 -8.40 -30.49
C SER A 116 7.43 -8.49 -29.94
N ILE A 117 7.91 -9.71 -29.75
CA ILE A 117 9.29 -9.96 -29.31
C ILE A 117 10.15 -10.10 -30.56
N ASP A 118 11.20 -9.29 -30.64
CA ASP A 118 12.19 -9.36 -31.72
C ASP A 118 13.03 -10.65 -31.59
N ARG A 119 13.35 -11.31 -32.71
CA ARG A 119 14.11 -12.58 -32.71
C ARG A 119 15.43 -12.46 -31.96
N GLY A 120 16.11 -11.31 -32.05
CA GLY A 120 17.36 -11.05 -31.33
C GLY A 120 17.23 -10.92 -29.80
N ARG A 121 16.01 -10.80 -29.26
CA ARG A 121 15.76 -10.62 -27.81
C ARG A 121 15.07 -11.81 -27.17
N ILE A 122 14.62 -12.78 -27.96
CA ILE A 122 13.89 -13.95 -27.46
C ILE A 122 14.71 -14.66 -26.37
N ILE A 123 16.01 -14.82 -26.57
CA ILE A 123 16.88 -15.49 -25.59
C ILE A 123 16.90 -14.72 -24.27
N SER A 124 17.20 -13.42 -24.27
CA SER A 124 17.22 -12.61 -23.04
C SER A 124 15.85 -12.55 -22.35
N PHE A 125 14.77 -12.53 -23.14
CA PHE A 125 13.40 -12.57 -22.63
C PHE A 125 13.08 -13.91 -21.95
N LEU A 126 13.46 -15.03 -22.58
CA LEU A 126 13.30 -16.36 -22.01
C LEU A 126 14.16 -16.53 -20.75
N ILE A 127 15.42 -16.08 -20.76
CA ILE A 127 16.29 -16.08 -19.58
C ILE A 127 15.64 -15.28 -18.45
N TYR A 128 15.13 -14.08 -18.75
CA TYR A 128 14.41 -13.28 -17.76
C TYR A 128 13.22 -14.04 -17.18
N LEU A 129 12.37 -14.67 -18.01
CA LEU A 129 11.22 -15.42 -17.53
C LEU A 129 11.62 -16.65 -16.69
N VAL A 130 12.67 -17.37 -17.07
CA VAL A 130 13.20 -18.49 -16.28
C VAL A 130 13.69 -18.00 -14.92
N LEU A 131 14.47 -16.91 -14.89
CA LEU A 131 14.94 -16.31 -13.63
C LEU A 131 13.76 -15.78 -12.79
N TYR A 132 12.75 -15.21 -13.43
CA TYR A 132 11.54 -14.71 -12.78
C TYR A 132 10.79 -15.84 -12.08
N THR A 133 10.52 -16.92 -12.83
CA THR A 133 9.87 -18.12 -12.30
C THR A 133 10.70 -18.76 -11.21
N ALA A 134 12.02 -18.93 -11.39
CA ALA A 134 12.89 -19.51 -10.37
C ALA A 134 12.88 -18.68 -9.07
N THR A 135 12.96 -17.35 -9.19
CA THR A 135 12.92 -16.44 -8.04
C THR A 135 11.56 -16.49 -7.34
N GLY A 136 10.46 -16.51 -8.10
CA GLY A 136 9.12 -16.68 -7.55
C GLY A 136 8.92 -18.03 -6.84
N VAL A 137 9.39 -19.12 -7.44
CA VAL A 137 9.34 -20.47 -6.85
C VAL A 137 10.12 -20.53 -5.54
N LEU A 138 11.30 -19.91 -5.46
CA LEU A 138 12.04 -19.83 -4.20
C LEU A 138 11.24 -19.15 -3.09
N LEU A 139 10.50 -18.08 -3.39
CA LEU A 139 9.62 -17.45 -2.41
C LEU A 139 8.49 -18.38 -1.98
N PHE A 140 7.79 -19.01 -2.94
CA PHE A 140 6.67 -19.90 -2.63
C PHE A 140 7.08 -21.12 -1.80
N LEU A 141 8.19 -21.77 -2.14
CA LEU A 141 8.69 -22.96 -1.44
C LEU A 141 9.15 -22.65 -0.01
N ASN A 142 9.59 -21.42 0.26
CA ASN A 142 10.06 -20.99 1.58
C ASN A 142 9.05 -20.14 2.35
N SER A 143 7.77 -20.18 1.95
CA SER A 143 6.70 -19.52 2.69
C SER A 143 6.45 -20.20 4.04
N SER A 144 6.21 -19.40 5.08
CA SER A 144 6.14 -19.85 6.47
C SER A 144 4.82 -19.47 7.15
N ALA A 145 4.37 -20.34 8.05
CA ALA A 145 3.29 -20.08 9.01
C ALA A 145 3.81 -20.00 10.45
N GLU A 146 5.13 -19.95 10.64
CA GLU A 146 5.80 -19.79 11.92
C GLU A 146 5.92 -18.31 12.31
N ALA A 147 6.19 -18.04 13.59
CA ALA A 147 6.46 -16.69 14.09
C ALA A 147 7.87 -16.23 13.65
N ILE A 148 7.98 -15.76 12.41
CA ILE A 148 9.22 -15.20 11.85
C ILE A 148 9.20 -13.66 11.94
N ARG A 149 10.38 -13.04 12.07
CA ARG A 149 10.52 -11.58 12.18
C ARG A 149 10.70 -10.88 10.84
N THR A 150 11.26 -11.61 9.89
CA THR A 150 11.65 -11.12 8.57
C THR A 150 11.44 -12.21 7.53
N PRO A 151 11.06 -11.87 6.28
CA PRO A 151 11.03 -12.89 5.23
C PRO A 151 12.41 -13.53 5.01
N TRP A 152 13.49 -12.84 5.35
CA TRP A 152 14.86 -13.28 5.14
C TRP A 152 15.33 -14.38 6.10
N GLU A 153 14.55 -14.70 7.14
CA GLU A 153 14.82 -15.84 8.04
C GLU A 153 14.56 -17.19 7.37
N VAL A 154 13.64 -17.24 6.42
CA VAL A 154 13.22 -18.48 5.73
C VAL A 154 13.63 -18.51 4.26
N VAL A 155 13.78 -17.34 3.62
CA VAL A 155 14.22 -17.26 2.22
C VAL A 155 15.73 -17.54 2.13
N PRO A 156 16.17 -18.51 1.30
CA PRO A 156 17.58 -18.85 1.18
C PRO A 156 18.37 -17.72 0.50
N LYS A 157 19.63 -17.53 0.90
CA LYS A 157 20.50 -16.45 0.37
C LYS A 157 20.67 -16.46 -1.15
N ILE A 158 20.53 -17.62 -1.80
CA ILE A 158 20.58 -17.76 -3.26
C ILE A 158 19.47 -16.95 -3.97
N PHE A 159 18.38 -16.64 -3.27
CA PHE A 159 17.34 -15.74 -3.76
C PHE A 159 17.90 -14.38 -4.21
N PHE A 160 18.82 -13.79 -3.43
CA PHE A 160 19.40 -12.48 -3.79
C PHE A 160 20.30 -12.57 -5.02
N VAL A 161 20.93 -13.73 -5.26
CA VAL A 161 21.71 -13.97 -6.49
C VAL A 161 20.77 -14.06 -7.69
N PHE A 162 19.70 -14.84 -7.62
CA PHE A 162 18.72 -14.91 -8.72
C PHE A 162 18.00 -13.59 -8.94
N TYR A 163 17.64 -12.87 -7.87
CA TYR A 163 17.04 -11.55 -7.98
C TYR A 163 18.02 -10.54 -8.61
N PHE A 164 19.30 -10.56 -8.24
CA PHE A 164 20.35 -9.75 -8.88
C PHE A 164 20.49 -10.07 -10.37
N LEU A 165 20.56 -11.36 -10.75
CA LEU A 165 20.63 -11.78 -12.15
C LEU A 165 19.36 -11.40 -12.93
N LEU A 166 18.20 -11.45 -12.28
CA LEU A 166 16.92 -11.06 -12.87
C LEU A 166 16.91 -9.56 -13.22
N ILE A 167 17.30 -8.70 -12.27
CA ILE A 167 17.37 -7.25 -12.54
C ILE A 167 18.49 -6.93 -13.53
N LEU A 168 19.64 -7.61 -13.45
CA LEU A 168 20.74 -7.46 -14.41
C LEU A 168 20.29 -7.80 -15.83
N THR A 169 19.53 -8.88 -15.99
CA THR A 169 18.95 -9.27 -17.29
C THR A 169 17.93 -8.24 -17.77
N LEU A 170 17.06 -7.73 -16.89
CA LEU A 170 16.11 -6.67 -17.25
C LEU A 170 16.81 -5.41 -17.73
N LEU A 171 17.82 -4.94 -16.98
CA LEU A 171 18.59 -3.76 -17.33
C LEU A 171 19.41 -4.00 -18.61
N ALA A 172 19.93 -5.20 -18.85
CA ALA A 172 20.57 -5.55 -20.12
C ALA A 172 19.59 -5.48 -21.30
N VAL A 173 18.36 -6.01 -21.15
CA VAL A 173 17.29 -5.86 -22.15
C VAL A 173 17.00 -4.39 -22.44
N ILE A 174 17.01 -3.53 -21.44
CA ILE A 174 16.75 -2.10 -21.59
C ILE A 174 17.94 -1.33 -22.19
N PHE A 175 19.17 -1.55 -21.72
CA PHE A 175 20.30 -0.66 -22.04
C PHE A 175 21.21 -1.18 -23.16
N ILE A 176 21.31 -2.51 -23.33
CA ILE A 176 22.10 -3.12 -24.41
C ILE A 176 21.18 -3.41 -25.58
N PHE A 177 20.10 -4.15 -25.33
CA PHE A 177 19.31 -4.71 -26.40
C PHE A 177 18.20 -3.79 -26.89
N SER A 178 17.77 -2.74 -26.14
CA SER A 178 16.70 -1.84 -26.61
C SER A 178 17.14 -0.86 -27.68
N ASP A 179 16.37 -0.80 -28.77
CA ASP A 179 16.47 0.22 -29.83
C ASP A 179 15.30 1.19 -29.67
N ASP A 180 15.32 2.32 -30.36
CA ASP A 180 14.27 3.35 -30.29
C ASP A 180 12.91 2.94 -30.95
N ASP A 181 12.70 1.65 -31.23
CA ASP A 181 11.46 1.12 -31.81
C ASP A 181 10.31 1.05 -30.79
N GLU A 182 9.20 1.71 -31.10
CA GLU A 182 8.00 1.83 -30.28
C GLU A 182 7.38 0.47 -29.89
N LYS A 183 7.45 -0.54 -30.76
CA LYS A 183 6.91 -1.89 -30.46
C LYS A 183 7.68 -2.57 -29.32
N LYS A 184 9.00 -2.37 -29.29
CA LYS A 184 9.90 -2.98 -28.31
C LYS A 184 9.73 -2.36 -26.90
N ASN A 185 9.17 -1.15 -26.82
CA ASN A 185 8.88 -0.49 -25.55
C ASN A 185 7.70 -1.10 -24.78
N LYS A 186 6.72 -1.68 -25.47
CA LYS A 186 5.60 -2.38 -24.80
C LYS A 186 6.06 -3.64 -24.07
N SER A 187 7.00 -4.40 -24.65
CA SER A 187 7.57 -5.55 -23.96
C SER A 187 8.40 -5.13 -22.75
N ASN A 188 9.11 -4.00 -22.84
CA ASN A 188 9.85 -3.46 -21.69
C ASN A 188 8.89 -3.12 -20.55
N ILE A 189 7.81 -2.37 -20.78
CA ILE A 189 6.82 -2.06 -19.73
C ILE A 189 6.27 -3.33 -19.10
N PHE A 190 5.95 -4.36 -19.91
CA PHE A 190 5.49 -5.65 -19.40
C PHE A 190 6.51 -6.32 -18.46
N LEU A 191 7.79 -6.40 -18.88
CA LEU A 191 8.85 -6.95 -18.05
C LEU A 191 9.09 -6.13 -16.77
N ILE A 192 8.99 -4.80 -16.86
CA ILE A 192 9.11 -3.90 -15.70
C ILE A 192 7.95 -4.14 -14.73
N SER A 193 6.72 -4.26 -15.24
CA SER A 193 5.54 -4.58 -14.42
C SER A 193 5.64 -5.96 -13.75
N LEU A 194 6.16 -6.97 -14.46
CA LEU A 194 6.47 -8.26 -13.84
C LEU A 194 7.49 -8.10 -12.72
N HIS A 195 8.58 -7.37 -12.95
CA HIS A 195 9.60 -7.14 -11.93
C HIS A 195 9.01 -6.46 -10.68
N PHE A 196 8.24 -5.37 -10.87
CA PHE A 196 7.53 -4.70 -9.77
C PHE A 196 6.63 -5.67 -9.01
N LEU A 197 5.89 -6.52 -9.73
CA LEU A 197 5.01 -7.50 -9.11
C LEU A 197 5.78 -8.45 -8.20
N LEU A 198 6.88 -9.02 -8.68
CA LEU A 198 7.71 -9.92 -7.86
C LEU A 198 8.30 -9.20 -6.65
N THR A 199 8.77 -7.96 -6.83
CA THR A 199 9.30 -7.11 -5.76
C THR A 199 8.26 -6.82 -4.68
N PHE A 200 7.00 -6.56 -5.04
CA PHE A 200 5.93 -6.24 -4.09
C PHE A 200 5.29 -7.48 -3.45
N LEU A 201 5.42 -8.67 -4.05
CA LEU A 201 4.77 -9.88 -3.54
C LEU A 201 5.56 -10.65 -2.48
N VAL A 202 6.79 -10.24 -2.12
CA VAL A 202 7.62 -11.01 -1.16
C VAL A 202 6.89 -11.23 0.17
N ALA A 203 6.36 -10.18 0.81
CA ALA A 203 5.63 -10.36 2.06
C ALA A 203 4.35 -11.19 1.87
N THR A 204 3.58 -10.90 0.82
CA THR A 204 2.33 -11.61 0.52
C THR A 204 2.54 -13.12 0.33
N ILE A 205 3.66 -13.53 -0.27
CA ILE A 205 4.00 -14.94 -0.49
C ILE A 205 4.59 -15.57 0.78
N ILE A 206 5.53 -14.90 1.44
CA ILE A 206 6.29 -15.50 2.55
C ILE A 206 5.45 -15.67 3.81
N TYR A 207 4.62 -14.69 4.15
CA TYR A 207 3.78 -14.74 5.36
C TYR A 207 2.43 -15.40 5.05
N LYS A 208 2.37 -16.74 5.18
CA LYS A 208 1.17 -17.54 4.80
C LYS A 208 -0.11 -17.04 5.48
N ILE A 209 -0.03 -16.71 6.77
CA ILE A 209 -1.17 -16.23 7.56
C ILE A 209 -1.42 -14.76 7.26
N GLY A 210 -0.43 -13.90 7.49
CA GLY A 210 -0.49 -12.48 7.15
C GLY A 210 0.73 -11.72 7.64
N PHE A 211 0.92 -10.53 7.09
CA PHE A 211 2.04 -9.66 7.41
C PHE A 211 1.58 -8.49 8.29
N GLY A 212 2.28 -8.24 9.40
CA GLY A 212 1.99 -7.12 10.31
C GLY A 212 0.65 -7.25 11.04
N PHE A 213 0.31 -6.26 11.88
CA PHE A 213 -0.94 -6.20 12.63
C PHE A 213 -2.08 -5.54 11.83
N ASP A 214 -1.82 -4.39 11.22
CA ASP A 214 -2.82 -3.55 10.52
C ASP A 214 -3.70 -4.32 9.52
N PRO A 215 -3.16 -5.20 8.63
CA PRO A 215 -3.99 -5.93 7.68
C PRO A 215 -5.04 -6.83 8.34
N PHE A 216 -4.79 -7.36 9.54
CA PHE A 216 -5.78 -8.17 10.26
C PHE A 216 -6.96 -7.34 10.75
N VAL A 217 -6.72 -6.11 11.23
CA VAL A 217 -7.79 -5.20 11.66
C VAL A 217 -8.69 -4.82 10.47
N HIS A 218 -8.08 -4.46 9.35
CA HIS A 218 -8.80 -4.10 8.13
C HIS A 218 -9.59 -5.29 7.58
N ARG A 219 -8.98 -6.48 7.51
CA ARG A 219 -9.65 -7.69 7.03
C ARG A 219 -10.79 -8.15 7.95
N ALA A 220 -10.67 -7.94 9.26
CA ALA A 220 -11.76 -8.21 10.21
C ALA A 220 -12.97 -7.30 9.92
N ALA A 221 -12.73 -6.00 9.69
CA ALA A 221 -13.77 -5.06 9.31
C ALA A 221 -14.40 -5.39 7.95
N GLU A 222 -13.59 -5.75 6.95
CA GLU A 222 -14.05 -6.21 5.64
C GLU A 222 -14.91 -7.48 5.78
N THR A 223 -14.48 -8.45 6.59
CA THR A 223 -15.23 -9.69 6.82
C THR A 223 -16.57 -9.42 7.50
N ALA A 224 -16.60 -8.52 8.49
CA ALA A 224 -17.84 -8.07 9.11
C ALA A 224 -18.76 -7.37 8.09
N LEU A 225 -18.23 -6.45 7.30
CA LEU A 225 -18.97 -5.73 6.26
C LEU A 225 -19.52 -6.68 5.18
N PHE A 226 -18.77 -7.70 4.77
CA PHE A 226 -19.21 -8.69 3.80
C PHE A 226 -20.40 -9.51 4.31
N LYS A 227 -20.33 -9.95 5.58
CA LYS A 227 -21.35 -10.79 6.23
C LYS A 227 -22.61 -9.99 6.58
N LEU A 228 -22.44 -8.84 7.21
CA LEU A 228 -23.55 -8.04 7.78
C LEU A 228 -24.09 -6.99 6.79
N GLY A 229 -23.28 -6.56 5.84
CA GLY A 229 -23.59 -5.45 4.94
C GLY A 229 -23.38 -4.06 5.57
N TYR A 230 -23.10 -3.95 6.86
CA TYR A 230 -22.86 -2.68 7.55
C TYR A 230 -21.73 -2.78 8.59
N LEU A 231 -21.28 -1.63 9.09
CA LEU A 231 -20.39 -1.47 10.23
C LEU A 231 -20.98 -0.37 11.13
N ASP A 232 -20.94 -0.59 12.44
CA ASP A 232 -21.41 0.37 13.43
C ASP A 232 -20.34 0.58 14.53
N PRO A 233 -19.90 1.82 14.82
CA PRO A 233 -20.20 3.05 14.07
C PRO A 233 -19.69 3.01 12.63
N LYS A 234 -20.38 3.71 11.71
CA LYS A 234 -19.92 3.83 10.31
C LYS A 234 -18.56 4.55 10.28
N PRO A 235 -17.49 3.92 9.76
CA PRO A 235 -16.17 4.50 9.81
C PRO A 235 -16.06 5.66 8.82
N LEU A 236 -15.63 6.84 9.29
CA LEU A 236 -15.50 8.05 8.47
C LEU A 236 -14.52 7.89 7.30
N TYR A 237 -13.51 7.04 7.48
CA TYR A 237 -12.44 6.77 6.53
C TYR A 237 -12.22 5.25 6.40
N TYR A 238 -11.40 4.80 5.45
CA TYR A 238 -11.14 3.40 5.06
C TYR A 238 -12.23 2.70 4.26
N ILE A 239 -13.48 3.20 4.32
CA ILE A 239 -14.61 2.59 3.61
C ILE A 239 -14.40 2.47 2.10
N GLY A 240 -13.63 3.38 1.50
CA GLY A 240 -13.29 3.30 0.08
C GLY A 240 -12.52 2.03 -0.29
N GLN A 241 -11.58 1.58 0.55
CA GLN A 241 -10.91 0.30 0.34
C GLN A 241 -11.85 -0.85 0.68
N TYR A 242 -12.48 -0.83 1.85
CA TYR A 242 -13.31 -1.95 2.32
C TYR A 242 -14.41 -2.27 1.32
N SER A 243 -15.11 -1.24 0.85
CA SER A 243 -16.20 -1.41 -0.09
C SER A 243 -15.73 -1.89 -1.48
N LEU A 244 -14.52 -1.49 -1.91
CA LEU A 244 -13.90 -2.03 -3.12
C LEU A 244 -13.54 -3.51 -2.96
N VAL A 245 -12.95 -3.91 -1.83
CA VAL A 245 -12.63 -5.31 -1.53
C VAL A 245 -13.90 -6.16 -1.50
N ILE A 246 -14.96 -5.69 -0.85
CA ILE A 246 -16.24 -6.43 -0.77
C ILE A 246 -16.89 -6.52 -2.14
N TRP A 247 -16.88 -5.43 -2.90
CA TRP A 247 -17.42 -5.43 -4.26
C TRP A 247 -16.69 -6.46 -5.13
N LEU A 248 -15.35 -6.44 -5.15
CA LEU A 248 -14.54 -7.42 -5.87
C LEU A 248 -14.79 -8.86 -5.39
N SER A 249 -14.94 -9.07 -4.08
CA SER A 249 -15.21 -10.39 -3.49
C SER A 249 -16.57 -10.94 -3.92
N LYS A 250 -17.62 -10.11 -3.90
CA LYS A 250 -18.96 -10.56 -4.30
C LYS A 250 -19.06 -10.85 -5.79
N ILE A 251 -18.43 -10.07 -6.67
CA ILE A 251 -18.52 -10.32 -8.12
C ILE A 251 -17.65 -11.49 -8.57
N SER A 252 -16.50 -11.70 -7.92
CA SER A 252 -15.54 -12.73 -8.31
C SER A 252 -15.68 -14.03 -7.53
N PHE A 253 -16.35 -14.02 -6.38
CA PHE A 253 -16.36 -15.10 -5.38
C PHE A 253 -14.98 -15.48 -4.83
N LEU A 254 -13.95 -14.66 -5.06
CA LEU A 254 -12.68 -14.87 -4.39
C LEU A 254 -12.82 -14.51 -2.89
N PRO A 255 -12.17 -15.28 -1.99
CA PRO A 255 -12.10 -14.94 -0.58
C PRO A 255 -11.56 -13.52 -0.37
N ILE A 256 -12.14 -12.80 0.60
CA ILE A 256 -11.71 -11.44 1.00
C ILE A 256 -10.21 -11.42 1.25
N GLU A 257 -9.68 -12.45 1.93
CA GLU A 257 -8.24 -12.58 2.21
C GLU A 257 -7.37 -12.54 0.95
N ILE A 258 -7.81 -13.15 -0.16
CA ILE A 258 -7.04 -13.12 -1.41
C ILE A 258 -7.11 -11.72 -2.03
N ILE A 259 -8.29 -11.10 -2.07
CA ILE A 259 -8.45 -9.79 -2.68
C ILE A 259 -7.65 -8.75 -1.89
N ASP A 260 -7.81 -8.71 -0.58
CA ASP A 260 -7.06 -7.84 0.33
C ASP A 260 -5.54 -8.03 0.12
N LYS A 261 -4.99 -9.25 0.23
CA LYS A 261 -3.55 -9.50 0.09
C LYS A 261 -2.94 -9.03 -1.24
N PHE A 262 -3.69 -9.12 -2.34
CA PHE A 262 -3.16 -8.88 -3.69
C PHE A 262 -3.57 -7.52 -4.28
N LEU A 263 -4.57 -6.82 -3.73
CA LEU A 263 -5.15 -5.61 -4.33
C LEU A 263 -4.08 -4.55 -4.64
N VAL A 264 -3.38 -4.06 -3.62
CA VAL A 264 -2.41 -2.97 -3.80
C VAL A 264 -1.13 -3.43 -4.52
N PRO A 265 -0.49 -4.55 -4.16
CA PRO A 265 0.70 -5.02 -4.88
C PRO A 265 0.48 -5.20 -6.38
N VAL A 266 -0.65 -5.79 -6.79
CA VAL A 266 -0.97 -6.00 -8.20
C VAL A 266 -1.30 -4.68 -8.90
N LEU A 267 -2.16 -3.85 -8.31
CA LEU A 267 -2.54 -2.56 -8.91
C LEU A 267 -1.32 -1.63 -9.06
N ALA A 268 -0.41 -1.60 -8.09
CA ALA A 268 0.80 -0.80 -8.14
C ALA A 268 1.76 -1.31 -9.23
N ALA A 269 1.98 -2.62 -9.32
CA ALA A 269 2.88 -3.23 -10.31
C ALA A 269 2.45 -2.99 -11.76
N VAL A 270 1.14 -2.92 -12.03
CA VAL A 270 0.61 -2.62 -13.36
C VAL A 270 0.55 -1.11 -13.61
N SER A 271 0.12 -0.33 -12.61
CA SER A 271 -0.19 1.09 -12.80
C SER A 271 1.06 1.96 -12.82
N LEU A 272 2.00 1.78 -11.89
CA LEU A 272 3.14 2.67 -11.75
C LEU A 272 4.03 2.66 -13.01
N PRO A 273 4.45 1.50 -13.55
CA PRO A 273 5.27 1.49 -14.75
C PRO A 273 4.54 2.14 -15.94
N THR A 274 3.25 1.84 -16.11
CA THR A 274 2.44 2.35 -17.22
C THR A 274 2.26 3.86 -17.14
N VAL A 275 1.93 4.40 -15.97
CA VAL A 275 1.66 5.83 -15.77
C VAL A 275 2.94 6.65 -15.91
N ILE A 276 4.03 6.23 -15.27
CA ILE A 276 5.33 6.91 -15.32
C ILE A 276 5.87 6.92 -16.76
N PHE A 277 5.87 5.75 -17.42
CA PHE A 277 6.31 5.64 -18.80
C PHE A 277 5.48 6.53 -19.73
N SER A 278 4.15 6.48 -19.61
CA SER A 278 3.25 7.24 -20.49
C SER A 278 3.44 8.76 -20.35
N PHE A 279 3.65 9.25 -19.13
CA PHE A 279 3.91 10.66 -18.88
C PHE A 279 5.24 11.09 -19.52
N PHE A 280 6.34 10.43 -19.16
CA PHE A 280 7.68 10.82 -19.62
C PHE A 280 7.93 10.53 -21.10
N LYS A 281 7.14 9.67 -21.76
CA LYS A 281 7.25 9.42 -23.21
C LYS A 281 7.18 10.70 -24.03
N SER A 282 6.38 11.67 -23.59
CA SER A 282 6.25 12.97 -24.27
C SER A 282 7.50 13.87 -24.10
N TRP A 283 8.31 13.62 -23.08
CA TRP A 283 9.46 14.47 -22.69
C TRP A 283 10.80 13.84 -23.02
N VAL A 284 10.89 12.51 -22.95
CA VAL A 284 12.12 11.73 -23.09
C VAL A 284 12.08 10.95 -24.41
N LYS A 285 12.84 11.41 -25.40
CA LYS A 285 12.93 10.76 -26.71
C LYS A 285 13.68 9.42 -26.67
N ASN A 286 14.73 9.34 -25.85
CA ASN A 286 15.56 8.14 -25.73
C ASN A 286 14.84 7.05 -24.93
N GLN A 287 14.53 5.94 -25.58
CA GLN A 287 13.70 4.88 -24.97
C GLN A 287 14.41 4.11 -23.85
N LYS A 288 15.75 4.04 -23.88
CA LYS A 288 16.56 3.44 -22.82
C LYS A 288 16.42 4.25 -21.53
N ILE A 289 16.55 5.57 -21.63
CA ILE A 289 16.37 6.47 -20.49
C ILE A 289 14.95 6.40 -19.97
N LEU A 290 13.94 6.43 -20.84
CA LEU A 290 12.54 6.34 -20.45
C LEU A 290 12.21 5.05 -19.68
N SER A 291 12.67 3.90 -20.20
CA SER A 291 12.51 2.60 -19.53
C SER A 291 13.31 2.55 -18.22
N GLY A 292 14.52 3.12 -18.21
CA GLY A 292 15.36 3.26 -17.03
C GLY A 292 14.69 4.06 -15.91
N LEU A 293 14.14 5.24 -16.22
CA LEU A 293 13.36 6.04 -15.26
C LEU A 293 12.20 5.24 -14.66
N THR A 294 11.53 4.44 -15.50
CA THR A 294 10.40 3.62 -15.08
C THR A 294 10.85 2.53 -14.11
N VAL A 295 11.92 1.79 -14.41
CA VAL A 295 12.47 0.75 -13.50
C VAL A 295 12.97 1.37 -12.20
N PHE A 296 13.76 2.42 -12.27
CA PHE A 296 14.37 3.04 -11.10
C PHE A 296 13.37 3.80 -10.22
N SER A 297 12.13 4.02 -10.66
CA SER A 297 11.05 4.45 -9.76
C SER A 297 10.73 3.42 -8.67
N LEU A 298 11.15 2.16 -8.85
CA LEU A 298 11.04 1.10 -7.84
C LEU A 298 11.79 1.47 -6.53
N PHE A 299 12.83 2.31 -6.64
CA PHE A 299 13.56 2.89 -5.50
C PHE A 299 12.63 3.58 -4.50
N THR A 300 11.62 4.30 -4.97
CA THR A 300 10.64 4.97 -4.09
C THR A 300 9.40 4.14 -3.83
N ALA A 301 9.05 3.22 -4.73
CA ALA A 301 7.80 2.48 -4.68
C ALA A 301 7.84 1.24 -3.75
N THR A 302 8.99 0.55 -3.65
CA THR A 302 9.10 -0.71 -2.90
C THR A 302 8.63 -0.63 -1.45
N PRO A 303 9.01 0.39 -0.65
CA PRO A 303 8.58 0.47 0.74
C PRO A 303 7.07 0.72 0.94
N LEU A 304 6.29 0.94 -0.12
CA LEU A 304 4.92 1.48 -0.03
C LEU A 304 3.83 0.48 -0.39
N PHE A 305 4.12 -0.45 -1.30
CA PHE A 305 3.09 -1.20 -2.02
C PHE A 305 3.25 -2.71 -1.91
N PHE A 306 4.01 -3.19 -0.92
CA PHE A 306 4.24 -4.62 -0.69
C PHE A 306 3.16 -5.32 0.16
N TYR A 307 2.18 -4.56 0.65
CA TYR A 307 1.01 -5.06 1.38
C TYR A 307 -0.17 -4.11 1.17
N THR A 308 -1.39 -4.58 1.45
CA THR A 308 -2.61 -3.78 1.33
C THR A 308 -3.04 -3.27 2.69
N VAL A 309 -3.14 -1.94 2.78
CA VAL A 309 -3.83 -1.17 3.82
C VAL A 309 -4.42 0.10 3.19
N PRO A 310 -5.46 0.72 3.77
CA PRO A 310 -6.08 1.91 3.18
C PRO A 310 -5.08 3.01 2.80
N GLN A 311 -4.07 3.25 3.65
CA GLN A 311 -3.02 4.23 3.37
C GLN A 311 -2.23 3.90 2.09
N SER A 312 -1.88 2.62 1.85
CA SER A 312 -1.13 2.20 0.66
C SER A 312 -1.94 2.35 -0.63
N LEU A 313 -3.25 2.03 -0.61
CA LEU A 313 -4.13 2.25 -1.76
C LEU A 313 -4.31 3.74 -2.04
N ALA A 314 -4.52 4.55 -1.00
CA ALA A 314 -4.63 6.00 -1.12
C ALA A 314 -3.33 6.61 -1.70
N ASN A 315 -2.16 6.18 -1.22
CA ASN A 315 -0.85 6.60 -1.72
C ASN A 315 -0.67 6.27 -3.20
N LEU A 316 -1.08 5.06 -3.64
CA LEU A 316 -1.03 4.66 -5.04
C LEU A 316 -1.88 5.62 -5.89
N ILE A 317 -3.13 5.83 -5.50
CA ILE A 317 -4.06 6.72 -6.22
C ILE A 317 -3.54 8.16 -6.22
N PHE A 318 -2.87 8.62 -5.16
CA PHE A 318 -2.27 9.94 -5.12
C PHE A 318 -1.13 10.10 -6.15
N ILE A 319 -0.26 9.09 -6.31
CA ILE A 319 0.76 9.11 -7.37
C ILE A 319 0.10 9.19 -8.76
N ILE A 320 -0.97 8.44 -8.97
CA ILE A 320 -1.72 8.48 -10.23
C ILE A 320 -2.35 9.85 -10.47
N LEU A 321 -2.94 10.46 -9.44
CA LEU A 321 -3.49 11.83 -9.50
C LEU A 321 -2.40 12.85 -9.89
N ILE A 322 -1.21 12.75 -9.28
CA ILE A 322 -0.06 13.58 -9.62
C ILE A 322 0.23 13.45 -11.12
N PHE A 323 0.56 12.26 -11.61
CA PHE A 323 0.92 12.06 -13.02
C PHE A 323 -0.21 12.36 -14.01
N PHE A 324 -1.48 12.21 -13.61
CA PHE A 324 -2.62 12.57 -14.45
C PHE A 324 -2.93 14.07 -14.46
N SER A 325 -2.39 14.84 -13.52
CA SER A 325 -2.53 16.30 -13.48
C SER A 325 -1.34 17.03 -14.11
N LEU A 326 -0.17 16.38 -14.18
CA LEU A 326 1.05 16.99 -14.70
C LEU A 326 0.92 17.52 -16.15
N PRO A 327 0.35 16.79 -17.13
CA PRO A 327 0.22 17.30 -18.50
C PRO A 327 -0.54 18.62 -18.56
N GLU A 328 -1.62 18.76 -17.79
CA GLU A 328 -2.42 19.97 -17.70
C GLU A 328 -1.63 21.10 -17.02
N ILE A 329 -0.92 20.79 -15.93
CA ILE A 329 -0.07 21.76 -15.22
C ILE A 329 1.03 22.32 -16.14
N ILE A 330 1.74 21.44 -16.85
CA ILE A 330 2.83 21.77 -17.77
C ILE A 330 2.33 22.62 -18.94
N ASN A 331 1.21 22.20 -19.54
CA ASN A 331 0.64 22.89 -20.69
C ASN A 331 -0.20 24.11 -20.29
N LYS A 332 -0.19 24.51 -19.01
CA LYS A 332 -0.97 25.62 -18.45
C LYS A 332 -2.49 25.51 -18.76
N GLN A 333 -2.99 24.28 -18.82
CA GLN A 333 -4.40 23.97 -19.05
C GLN A 333 -5.17 23.86 -17.73
N LYS A 334 -6.50 23.90 -17.82
CA LYS A 334 -7.36 23.71 -16.66
C LYS A 334 -7.29 22.26 -16.20
N ILE A 335 -7.23 22.06 -14.89
CA ILE A 335 -7.46 20.76 -14.26
C ILE A 335 -8.92 20.35 -14.53
N PHE A 336 -9.14 19.14 -15.03
CA PHE A 336 -10.47 18.66 -15.35
C PHE A 336 -11.18 18.07 -14.12
N PHE A 337 -12.50 17.94 -14.23
CA PHE A 337 -13.34 17.33 -13.20
C PHE A 337 -12.91 15.89 -12.85
N ILE A 338 -12.29 15.18 -13.80
CA ILE A 338 -11.78 13.81 -13.62
C ILE A 338 -10.75 13.71 -12.50
N GLN A 339 -9.82 14.66 -12.40
CA GLN A 339 -8.84 14.67 -11.32
C GLN A 339 -9.51 14.89 -9.95
N TRP A 340 -10.62 15.65 -9.90
CA TRP A 340 -11.41 15.83 -8.68
C TRP A 340 -12.18 14.57 -8.27
N LEU A 341 -12.65 13.76 -9.23
CA LEU A 341 -13.22 12.43 -8.92
C LEU A 341 -12.17 11.50 -8.32
N ILE A 342 -10.95 11.48 -8.88
CA ILE A 342 -9.86 10.68 -8.32
C ILE A 342 -9.53 11.14 -6.89
N LEU A 343 -9.47 12.46 -6.65
CA LEU A 343 -9.30 13.01 -5.31
C LEU A 343 -10.41 12.58 -4.33
N ALA A 344 -11.67 12.60 -4.76
CA ALA A 344 -12.78 12.17 -3.94
C ALA A 344 -12.64 10.70 -3.51
N ALA A 345 -12.19 9.82 -4.41
CA ALA A 345 -11.89 8.42 -4.06
C ALA A 345 -10.78 8.31 -2.98
N ILE A 346 -9.73 9.14 -3.05
CA ILE A 346 -8.67 9.16 -2.02
C ILE A 346 -9.25 9.52 -0.65
N PHE A 347 -10.17 10.49 -0.56
CA PHE A 347 -10.78 10.88 0.71
C PHE A 347 -11.60 9.76 1.37
N PHE A 348 -12.37 9.00 0.57
CA PHE A 348 -13.09 7.83 1.08
C PHE A 348 -12.17 6.72 1.59
N ILE A 349 -10.93 6.66 1.08
CA ILE A 349 -9.94 5.68 1.50
C ILE A 349 -9.17 6.17 2.73
N HIS A 350 -8.45 7.30 2.64
CA HIS A 350 -7.59 7.75 3.75
C HIS A 350 -7.36 9.27 3.76
N PRO A 351 -7.74 9.99 4.84
CA PRO A 351 -7.65 11.45 4.91
C PRO A 351 -6.20 11.97 4.98
N LEU A 352 -5.28 11.24 5.64
CA LEU A 352 -3.85 11.62 5.69
C LEU A 352 -3.23 11.79 4.30
N THR A 353 -3.72 11.06 3.30
CA THR A 353 -3.33 11.22 1.88
C THR A 353 -4.29 12.12 1.12
N GLY A 354 -5.59 12.06 1.43
CA GLY A 354 -6.62 12.90 0.81
C GLY A 354 -6.35 14.40 0.96
N ILE A 355 -5.87 14.83 2.13
CA ILE A 355 -5.56 16.23 2.40
C ILE A 355 -4.38 16.74 1.55
N PRO A 356 -3.21 16.06 1.49
CA PRO A 356 -2.15 16.37 0.54
C PRO A 356 -2.59 16.35 -0.92
N ALA A 357 -3.44 15.38 -1.30
CA ALA A 357 -3.99 15.31 -2.64
C ALA A 357 -4.89 16.52 -2.94
N PHE A 358 -5.67 16.98 -1.97
CA PHE A 358 -6.46 18.21 -2.07
C PHE A 358 -5.58 19.45 -2.13
N ILE A 359 -4.54 19.56 -1.29
CA ILE A 359 -3.56 20.65 -1.34
C ILE A 359 -2.93 20.70 -2.74
N TRP A 360 -2.46 19.56 -3.26
CA TRP A 360 -1.90 19.44 -4.62
C TRP A 360 -2.88 19.97 -5.68
N LEU A 361 -4.10 19.41 -5.73
CA LEU A 361 -5.03 19.70 -6.80
C LEU A 361 -5.62 21.13 -6.72
N SER A 362 -5.98 21.56 -5.52
CA SER A 362 -6.50 22.91 -5.27
C SER A 362 -5.46 23.98 -5.53
N PHE A 363 -4.19 23.76 -5.16
CA PHE A 363 -3.09 24.69 -5.41
C PHE A 363 -2.94 24.96 -6.91
N TRP A 364 -2.87 23.91 -7.73
CA TRP A 364 -2.74 24.06 -9.19
C TRP A 364 -3.98 24.69 -9.82
N THR A 365 -5.18 24.29 -9.36
CA THR A 365 -6.44 24.86 -9.83
C THR A 365 -6.51 26.36 -9.58
N ILE A 366 -6.30 26.79 -8.33
CA ILE A 366 -6.40 28.21 -7.91
C ILE A 366 -5.31 29.07 -8.56
N ARG A 367 -4.11 28.53 -8.75
CA ARG A 367 -3.04 29.24 -9.47
C ARG A 367 -3.42 29.49 -10.94
N GLY A 368 -4.16 28.58 -11.57
CA GLY A 368 -4.71 28.71 -12.92
C GLY A 368 -5.91 29.67 -13.05
N LEU A 369 -6.56 30.06 -11.93
CA LEU A 369 -7.67 31.00 -11.96
C LEU A 369 -7.20 32.46 -12.07
N LYS A 370 -8.01 33.29 -12.74
CA LYS A 370 -7.83 34.75 -12.87
C LYS A 370 -8.36 35.50 -11.62
N ILE A 371 -7.86 35.15 -10.43
CA ILE A 371 -8.21 35.81 -9.16
C ILE A 371 -7.05 36.67 -8.64
N LYS A 372 -7.36 37.67 -7.78
CA LYS A 372 -6.36 38.56 -7.16
C LYS A 372 -5.30 37.75 -6.39
N SER A 373 -4.05 38.21 -6.42
CA SER A 373 -2.91 37.51 -5.77
C SER A 373 -3.13 37.29 -4.27
N ILE A 374 -3.80 38.22 -3.59
CA ILE A 374 -4.13 38.10 -2.16
C ILE A 374 -4.94 36.83 -1.85
N PHE A 375 -5.91 36.45 -2.70
CA PHE A 375 -6.68 35.21 -2.50
C PHE A 375 -5.82 33.97 -2.71
N LYS A 376 -4.89 33.99 -3.66
CA LYS A 376 -3.93 32.89 -3.88
C LYS A 376 -2.99 32.72 -2.69
N PHE A 377 -2.58 33.84 -2.08
CA PHE A 377 -1.76 33.85 -0.88
C PHE A 377 -2.52 33.34 0.35
N LEU A 378 -3.73 33.85 0.60
CA LEU A 378 -4.61 33.38 1.69
C LEU A 378 -4.93 31.90 1.55
N TRP A 379 -5.18 31.42 0.33
CA TRP A 379 -5.36 29.98 0.08
C TRP A 379 -4.12 29.15 0.43
N GLY A 380 -2.93 29.68 0.13
CA GLY A 380 -1.66 29.07 0.52
C GLY A 380 -1.54 28.94 2.05
N ILE A 381 -1.89 29.99 2.80
CA ILE A 381 -1.90 29.96 4.27
C ILE A 381 -2.87 28.89 4.79
N ILE A 382 -4.09 28.84 4.26
CA ILE A 382 -5.09 27.83 4.64
C ILE A 382 -4.55 26.41 4.37
N CYS A 383 -3.95 26.18 3.19
CA CYS A 383 -3.35 24.90 2.86
C CYS A 383 -2.21 24.51 3.81
N SER A 384 -1.42 25.47 4.30
CA SER A 384 -0.29 25.21 5.21
C SER A 384 -0.70 24.68 6.59
N VAL A 385 -1.97 24.87 7.00
CA VAL A 385 -2.49 24.44 8.30
C VAL A 385 -3.61 23.39 8.17
N LEU A 386 -3.91 22.92 6.96
CA LEU A 386 -5.11 22.13 6.69
C LEU A 386 -5.08 20.75 7.38
N LEU A 387 -3.91 20.10 7.41
CA LEU A 387 -3.78 18.78 8.05
C LEU A 387 -3.88 18.83 9.58
N PRO A 388 -3.14 19.68 10.32
CA PRO A 388 -3.31 19.78 11.77
C PRO A 388 -4.73 20.24 12.14
N LEU A 389 -5.32 21.17 11.36
CA LEU A 389 -6.71 21.57 11.55
C LEU A 389 -7.68 20.41 11.40
N PHE A 390 -7.46 19.52 10.44
CA PHE A 390 -8.28 18.31 10.28
C PHE A 390 -8.25 17.42 11.53
N PHE A 391 -7.09 17.18 12.13
CA PHE A 391 -6.99 16.37 13.35
C PHE A 391 -7.65 17.04 14.56
N ILE A 392 -7.53 18.36 14.72
CA ILE A 392 -8.21 19.12 15.77
C ILE A 392 -9.74 19.04 15.60
N ILE A 393 -10.25 19.12 14.37
CA ILE A 393 -11.68 18.97 14.08
C ILE A 393 -12.13 17.54 14.35
N LEU A 394 -11.33 16.54 13.92
CA LEU A 394 -11.65 15.13 14.07
C LEU A 394 -11.70 14.70 15.55
N GLN A 395 -10.87 15.30 16.42
CA GLN A 395 -10.96 15.08 17.87
C GLN A 395 -12.34 15.41 18.43
N LYS A 396 -13.04 16.43 17.88
CA LYS A 396 -14.37 16.82 18.35
C LYS A 396 -15.46 15.82 17.98
N THR A 397 -15.25 15.04 16.92
CA THR A 397 -16.24 14.09 16.39
C THR A 397 -15.92 12.64 16.76
N SER A 398 -14.64 12.30 16.95
CA SER A 398 -14.18 10.96 17.32
C SER A 398 -13.93 10.85 18.82
N ARG A 399 -14.76 10.07 19.52
CA ARG A 399 -14.50 9.69 20.91
C ARG A 399 -13.15 8.97 20.99
N GLY A 400 -12.25 9.42 21.87
CA GLY A 400 -10.97 8.75 22.17
C GLY A 400 -9.76 9.14 21.31
N LEU A 401 -9.88 10.00 20.27
CA LEU A 401 -8.70 10.38 19.45
C LEU A 401 -7.71 11.28 20.22
N GLY A 402 -8.20 12.08 21.18
CA GLY A 402 -7.42 12.90 22.11
C GLY A 402 -6.15 13.54 21.53
N VAL A 403 -6.23 14.78 21.03
CA VAL A 403 -5.07 15.50 20.50
C VAL A 403 -4.50 16.43 21.57
N SER A 404 -3.19 16.37 21.76
CA SER A 404 -2.42 17.32 22.56
C SER A 404 -1.20 17.81 21.75
N PHE A 405 -0.54 18.86 22.22
CA PHE A 405 0.66 19.41 21.58
C PHE A 405 1.87 19.21 22.48
N LYS A 406 2.93 18.58 21.95
CA LYS A 406 4.21 18.38 22.64
C LYS A 406 5.36 18.81 21.75
N SER A 407 6.23 19.68 22.25
CA SER A 407 7.42 20.16 21.51
C SER A 407 8.51 19.08 21.38
N GLU A 408 8.55 18.14 22.33
CA GLU A 408 9.46 16.99 22.33
C GLU A 408 9.34 16.16 21.03
N ASN A 409 8.11 15.93 20.56
CA ASN A 409 7.86 15.20 19.31
C ASN A 409 8.56 15.83 18.09
N LEU A 410 8.70 17.17 18.05
CA LEU A 410 9.43 17.84 16.96
C LEU A 410 10.94 17.59 17.06
N LEU A 411 11.50 17.60 18.29
CA LEU A 411 12.91 17.30 18.52
C LEU A 411 13.23 15.86 18.13
N ASP A 412 12.39 14.90 18.54
CA ASP A 412 12.51 13.49 18.19
C ASP A 412 12.42 13.28 16.67
N PHE A 413 11.52 14.01 15.99
CA PHE A 413 11.45 13.99 14.53
C PHE A 413 12.70 14.60 13.87
N GLY A 414 13.26 15.67 14.45
CA GLY A 414 14.53 16.26 14.03
C GLY A 414 15.70 15.29 14.18
N GLN A 415 15.76 14.56 15.29
CA GLN A 415 16.75 13.50 15.52
C GLN A 415 16.60 12.38 14.50
N TYR A 416 15.37 11.91 14.24
CA TYR A 416 15.10 10.93 13.19
C TYR A 416 15.63 11.36 11.82
N LEU A 417 15.45 12.64 11.44
CA LEU A 417 15.98 13.17 10.18
C LEU A 417 17.52 13.23 10.18
N SER A 418 18.12 13.66 11.29
CA SER A 418 19.58 13.71 11.45
C SER A 418 20.20 12.32 11.31
N ASP A 419 19.60 11.29 11.90
CA ASP A 419 20.10 9.90 11.82
C ASP A 419 20.08 9.34 10.39
N LYS A 420 19.27 9.93 9.50
CA LYS A 420 19.10 9.55 8.09
C LYS A 420 19.85 10.46 7.11
N ILE A 421 20.61 11.45 7.59
CA ILE A 421 21.34 12.41 6.75
C ILE A 421 22.80 12.44 7.21
N LEU A 422 23.72 12.05 6.31
CA LEU A 422 25.18 12.10 6.53
C LEU A 422 25.68 11.20 7.67
N ASN A 423 24.96 10.12 7.97
CA ASN A 423 25.41 9.15 8.96
C ASN A 423 26.56 8.32 8.38
N TYR A 424 27.71 8.38 9.04
CA TYR A 424 28.91 7.66 8.66
C TYR A 424 28.93 6.30 9.33
N LEU A 425 28.97 5.24 8.51
CA LEU A 425 29.23 3.89 8.98
C LEU A 425 30.64 3.49 8.53
N PRO A 426 31.59 3.22 9.46
CA PRO A 426 32.90 2.75 9.07
C PRO A 426 32.77 1.43 8.31
N PHE A 427 33.48 1.31 7.20
CA PHE A 427 33.39 0.14 6.34
C PHE A 427 34.22 -1.01 6.92
N TYR A 428 33.55 -2.07 7.40
CA TYR A 428 34.22 -3.30 7.83
C TYR A 428 33.91 -4.52 6.94
N SER A 429 32.82 -4.49 6.17
CA SER A 429 32.44 -5.59 5.27
C SER A 429 31.47 -5.13 4.18
N VAL A 430 31.22 -5.97 3.18
CA VAL A 430 30.22 -5.70 2.12
C VAL A 430 28.82 -5.46 2.69
N TYR A 431 28.47 -6.06 3.84
CA TYR A 431 27.21 -5.76 4.53
C TYR A 431 27.13 -4.30 4.98
N HIS A 432 28.26 -3.63 5.24
CA HIS A 432 28.26 -2.21 5.61
C HIS A 432 27.90 -1.32 4.41
N LEU A 433 28.08 -1.75 3.16
CA LEU A 433 27.62 -0.97 1.98
C LEU A 433 26.10 -0.90 1.91
N LEU A 434 25.44 -2.02 2.22
CA LEU A 434 23.99 -2.10 2.27
C LEU A 434 23.44 -1.12 3.32
N TYR A 435 24.00 -1.12 4.52
CA TYR A 435 23.57 -0.21 5.60
C TYR A 435 24.00 1.24 5.36
N PHE A 436 25.16 1.48 4.75
CA PHE A 436 25.55 2.81 4.31
C PHE A 436 24.55 3.38 3.30
N TYR A 437 24.09 2.57 2.35
CA TYR A 437 22.99 2.92 1.46
C TYR A 437 21.70 3.19 2.24
N GLY A 438 21.29 2.32 3.15
CA GLY A 438 20.06 2.48 3.94
C GLY A 438 20.04 3.74 4.82
N LEU A 439 21.17 4.09 5.43
CA LEU A 439 21.33 5.29 6.25
C LEU A 439 21.31 6.58 5.41
N ASN A 440 21.70 6.51 4.13
CA ASN A 440 21.83 7.68 3.26
C ASN A 440 20.84 7.71 2.09
N VAL A 441 19.86 6.79 2.06
CA VAL A 441 18.87 6.71 0.98
C VAL A 441 18.01 7.97 0.88
N PHE A 442 17.72 8.59 2.02
CA PHE A 442 16.97 9.85 2.09
C PHE A 442 17.80 11.02 1.58
N LEU A 443 19.09 11.08 1.92
CA LEU A 443 20.02 12.06 1.36
C LEU A 443 20.16 11.91 -0.16
N LEU A 444 20.29 10.67 -0.65
CA LEU A 444 20.33 10.38 -2.09
C LEU A 444 19.04 10.87 -2.77
N PHE A 445 17.88 10.64 -2.15
CA PHE A 445 16.61 11.18 -2.64
C PHE A 445 16.63 12.71 -2.75
N ILE A 446 17.11 13.41 -1.71
CA ILE A 446 17.24 14.88 -1.71
C ILE A 446 18.17 15.36 -2.82
N ILE A 447 19.35 14.75 -2.99
CA ILE A 447 20.33 15.15 -4.02
C ILE A 447 19.73 15.01 -5.44
N ILE A 448 19.05 13.88 -5.70
CA ILE A 448 18.39 13.64 -6.98
C ILE A 448 17.25 14.64 -7.19
N PHE A 449 16.43 14.90 -6.16
CA PHE A 449 15.37 15.89 -6.20
C PHE A 449 15.89 17.30 -6.49
N VAL A 450 16.94 17.74 -5.78
CA VAL A 450 17.57 19.06 -5.97
C VAL A 450 18.12 19.20 -7.39
N THR A 451 18.76 18.15 -7.92
CA THR A 451 19.23 18.12 -9.31
C THR A 451 18.07 18.31 -10.29
N GLY A 452 16.96 17.62 -10.07
CA GLY A 452 15.74 17.77 -10.86
C GLY A 452 15.12 19.18 -10.75
N PHE A 453 15.12 19.75 -9.55
CA PHE A 453 14.59 21.08 -9.27
C PHE A 453 15.44 22.17 -9.93
N ILE A 454 16.77 22.08 -9.86
CA ILE A 454 17.69 23.00 -10.54
C ILE A 454 17.45 22.98 -12.05
N TYR A 455 17.28 21.78 -12.62
CA TYR A 455 16.95 21.67 -14.04
C TYR A 455 15.61 22.32 -14.37
N LEU A 456 14.57 22.04 -13.58
CA LEU A 456 13.26 22.64 -13.78
C LEU A 456 13.33 24.16 -13.70
N LYS A 457 14.05 24.71 -12.71
CA LYS A 457 14.29 26.16 -12.56
C LYS A 457 14.96 26.77 -13.79
N ASN A 458 15.92 26.06 -14.40
CA ASN A 458 16.60 26.53 -15.60
C ASN A 458 15.73 26.48 -16.85
N LYS A 459 14.74 25.58 -16.92
CA LYS A 459 13.83 25.43 -18.06
C LYS A 459 12.56 26.26 -17.95
N ASP A 460 11.98 26.31 -16.76
CA ASP A 460 10.75 27.02 -16.46
C ASP A 460 10.81 27.54 -15.01
N LYS A 461 11.35 28.76 -14.85
CA LYS A 461 11.47 29.44 -13.55
C LYS A 461 10.12 29.60 -12.85
N GLU A 462 9.05 29.84 -13.61
CA GLU A 462 7.71 30.04 -13.08
C GLU A 462 7.17 28.74 -12.48
N LEU A 463 7.26 27.64 -13.22
CA LEU A 463 6.83 26.33 -12.76
C LEU A 463 7.66 25.87 -11.55
N ALA A 464 8.98 26.05 -11.57
CA ALA A 464 9.85 25.74 -10.44
C ALA A 464 9.47 26.52 -9.16
N SER A 465 9.18 27.83 -9.28
CA SER A 465 8.73 28.66 -8.15
C SER A 465 7.40 28.19 -7.56
N LYS A 466 6.46 27.77 -8.41
CA LYS A 466 5.19 27.19 -7.96
C LYS A 466 5.40 25.87 -7.21
N TYR A 467 6.27 25.00 -7.72
CA TYR A 467 6.64 23.77 -7.01
C TYR A 467 7.29 24.05 -5.66
N LEU A 468 8.23 25.00 -5.59
CA LEU A 468 8.84 25.40 -4.33
C LEU A 468 7.79 25.87 -3.32
N THR A 469 6.85 26.69 -3.76
CA THR A 469 5.73 27.14 -2.90
C THR A 469 4.90 25.97 -2.41
N LEU A 470 4.56 25.01 -3.27
CA LEU A 470 3.81 23.82 -2.90
C LEU A 470 4.56 22.96 -1.87
N PHE A 471 5.86 22.74 -2.06
CA PHE A 471 6.66 22.01 -1.07
C PHE A 471 6.79 22.76 0.24
N LEU A 472 6.92 24.09 0.24
CA LEU A 472 6.90 24.88 1.47
C LEU A 472 5.58 24.71 2.23
N ILE A 473 4.43 24.73 1.55
CA ILE A 473 3.12 24.47 2.16
C ILE A 473 3.09 23.08 2.83
N LEU A 474 3.58 22.05 2.13
CA LEU A 474 3.62 20.68 2.67
C LEU A 474 4.63 20.56 3.83
N LEU A 475 5.79 21.20 3.76
CA LEU A 475 6.77 21.21 4.84
C LEU A 475 6.26 21.92 6.08
N ILE A 476 5.49 23.01 5.94
CA ILE A 476 4.84 23.67 7.07
C ILE A 476 3.84 22.70 7.73
N ASN A 477 3.02 21.99 6.95
CA ASN A 477 2.14 20.95 7.51
C ASN A 477 2.94 19.86 8.24
N LEU A 478 4.11 19.45 7.72
CA LEU A 478 4.96 18.44 8.35
C LEU A 478 5.48 18.92 9.71
N ILE A 479 5.97 20.16 9.77
CA ILE A 479 6.44 20.75 11.03
C ILE A 479 5.29 20.82 12.03
N LEU A 480 4.11 21.28 11.61
CA LEU A 480 2.95 21.41 12.49
C LEU A 480 2.41 20.06 13.00
N ILE A 481 2.37 19.03 12.15
CA ILE A 481 1.92 17.70 12.59
C ILE A 481 2.95 17.04 13.53
N SER A 482 4.23 17.34 13.40
CA SER A 482 5.25 16.87 14.33
C SER A 482 5.09 17.42 15.75
N PHE A 483 4.26 18.44 15.98
CA PHE A 483 3.89 18.88 17.34
C PHE A 483 2.71 18.10 17.92
N ILE A 484 1.94 17.35 17.12
CA ILE A 484 0.72 16.68 17.57
C ILE A 484 1.09 15.37 18.29
N ASN A 485 0.46 15.15 19.44
CA ASN A 485 0.51 13.90 20.20
C ASN A 485 -0.92 13.32 20.30
N PHE A 486 -1.08 12.06 19.91
CA PHE A 486 -2.35 11.33 19.88
C PHE A 486 -2.47 10.43 21.11
N GLN A 487 -3.44 10.69 21.99
CA GLN A 487 -3.66 9.91 23.21
C GLN A 487 -4.02 8.44 22.94
N ALA A 488 -4.60 8.14 21.77
CA ALA A 488 -4.94 6.78 21.37
C ALA A 488 -3.73 5.91 20.99
N VAL A 489 -2.53 6.49 20.93
CA VAL A 489 -1.31 5.85 20.42
C VAL A 489 -0.25 5.82 21.52
N ILE A 490 0.49 4.72 21.63
CA ILE A 490 1.54 4.58 22.65
C ILE A 490 2.74 5.50 22.33
N ASP A 491 3.48 5.92 23.35
CA ASP A 491 4.49 6.98 23.22
C ASP A 491 5.54 6.74 22.14
N TYR A 492 6.03 5.50 21.97
CA TYR A 492 7.04 5.20 20.96
C TYR A 492 6.50 5.13 19.52
N GLU A 493 5.18 5.19 19.32
CA GLU A 493 4.53 5.20 17.99
C GLU A 493 4.10 6.61 17.54
N GLN A 494 4.28 7.64 18.37
CA GLN A 494 3.81 9.01 18.08
C GLN A 494 4.40 9.60 16.79
N LEU A 495 5.66 9.30 16.49
CA LEU A 495 6.36 9.81 15.30
C LEU A 495 5.86 9.20 13.97
N GLU A 496 5.11 8.10 14.02
CA GLU A 496 4.71 7.39 12.80
C GLU A 496 3.83 8.25 11.88
N PHE A 497 3.04 9.18 12.42
CA PHE A 497 2.25 10.11 11.60
C PHE A 497 3.12 11.09 10.82
N ALA A 498 4.13 11.69 11.46
CA ALA A 498 5.07 12.60 10.81
C ALA A 498 5.91 11.86 9.75
N LYS A 499 6.36 10.63 10.04
CA LYS A 499 7.09 9.79 9.07
C LYS A 499 6.23 9.43 7.85
N ARG A 500 4.97 9.00 8.07
CA ARG A 500 4.00 8.73 6.99
C ARG A 500 3.72 9.99 6.17
N PHE A 501 3.65 11.15 6.81
CA PHE A 501 3.45 12.40 6.09
C PHE A 501 4.67 12.81 5.25
N LEU A 502 5.89 12.68 5.80
CA LEU A 502 7.13 12.89 5.05
C LEU A 502 7.18 11.99 3.80
N GLN A 503 6.75 10.74 3.92
CA GLN A 503 6.64 9.81 2.80
C GLN A 503 5.64 10.31 1.72
N ILE A 504 4.50 10.88 2.12
CA ILE A 504 3.55 11.50 1.17
C ILE A 504 4.16 12.72 0.47
N ILE A 505 4.98 13.52 1.17
CA ILE A 505 5.74 14.61 0.56
C ILE A 505 6.73 14.07 -0.48
N SER A 506 7.42 12.97 -0.17
CA SER A 506 8.30 12.29 -1.14
C SER A 506 7.53 11.80 -2.37
N LEU A 507 6.27 11.37 -2.23
CA LEU A 507 5.40 11.04 -3.37
C LEU A 507 5.07 12.26 -4.23
N ALA A 508 4.74 13.40 -3.62
CA ALA A 508 4.53 14.66 -4.33
C ALA A 508 5.81 15.15 -5.03
N ALA A 509 6.99 14.82 -4.49
CA ALA A 509 8.30 15.12 -5.05
C ALA A 509 8.72 14.19 -6.19
N LEU A 510 8.04 13.06 -6.39
CA LEU A 510 8.42 12.02 -7.36
C LEU A 510 8.63 12.53 -8.80
N PRO A 511 7.80 13.43 -9.36
CA PRO A 511 8.03 13.94 -10.72
C PRO A 511 9.36 14.68 -10.87
N ILE A 512 9.71 15.53 -9.89
CA ILE A 512 10.97 16.28 -9.89
C ILE A 512 12.15 15.33 -9.63
N PHE A 513 11.99 14.36 -8.72
CA PHE A 513 12.98 13.32 -8.49
C PHE A 513 13.30 12.56 -9.79
N LEU A 514 12.29 12.14 -10.56
CA LEU A 514 12.51 11.44 -11.84
C LEU A 514 13.15 12.33 -12.92
N ILE A 515 12.88 13.64 -12.91
CA ILE A 515 13.61 14.61 -13.74
C ILE A 515 15.09 14.66 -13.34
N GLY A 516 15.40 14.62 -12.04
CA GLY A 516 16.79 14.53 -11.56
C GLY A 516 17.47 13.25 -12.03
N LEU A 517 16.78 12.12 -11.90
CA LEU A 517 17.26 10.83 -12.34
C LEU A 517 17.50 10.77 -13.85
N TYR A 518 16.70 11.47 -14.65
CA TYR A 518 16.91 11.60 -16.10
C TYR A 518 18.29 12.19 -16.42
N PHE A 519 18.77 13.17 -15.65
CA PHE A 519 20.12 13.73 -15.84
C PHE A 519 21.21 12.75 -15.51
N ILE A 520 21.05 12.02 -14.40
CA ILE A 520 22.03 11.02 -13.96
C ILE A 520 22.16 9.93 -15.02
N LEU A 521 21.03 9.38 -15.50
CA LEU A 521 21.05 8.35 -16.55
C LEU A 521 21.63 8.90 -17.85
N ARG A 522 21.25 10.12 -18.27
CA ARG A 522 21.78 10.74 -19.48
C ARG A 522 23.29 10.97 -19.39
N ALA A 523 23.79 11.42 -18.25
CA ALA A 523 25.21 11.65 -18.01
C ALA A 523 25.98 10.32 -18.01
N ALA A 524 25.48 9.30 -17.31
CA ALA A 524 26.08 7.97 -17.29
C ALA A 524 26.16 7.37 -18.70
N LEU A 525 25.11 7.49 -19.52
CA LEU A 525 25.09 6.97 -20.90
C LEU A 525 26.07 7.65 -21.86
N ARG A 526 26.65 8.81 -21.50
CA ARG A 526 27.71 9.45 -22.29
C ARG A 526 29.09 8.85 -22.05
N LEU A 527 29.26 8.07 -20.98
CA LEU A 527 30.50 7.39 -20.67
C LEU A 527 30.68 6.17 -21.60
N LYS A 528 31.93 5.85 -21.96
CA LYS A 528 32.27 4.69 -22.81
C LYS A 528 31.65 3.38 -22.31
N PHE A 529 31.62 3.19 -20.99
CA PHE A 529 31.04 2.01 -20.32
C PHE A 529 29.70 2.32 -19.63
N GLY A 530 29.02 3.40 -20.03
CA GLY A 530 27.83 3.92 -19.37
C GLY A 530 26.70 2.90 -19.19
N ASN A 531 26.38 2.13 -20.23
CA ASN A 531 25.37 1.06 -20.17
C ASN A 531 25.71 0.04 -19.08
N TRP A 532 26.96 -0.44 -19.06
CA TRP A 532 27.43 -1.46 -18.11
C TRP A 532 27.46 -0.94 -16.67
N ILE A 533 27.84 0.32 -16.48
CA ILE A 533 27.78 1.00 -15.17
C ILE A 533 26.34 1.01 -14.66
N ILE A 534 25.38 1.44 -15.48
CA ILE A 534 23.96 1.48 -15.10
C ILE A 534 23.43 0.08 -14.82
N ILE A 535 23.75 -0.91 -15.65
CA ILE A 535 23.31 -2.29 -15.48
C ILE A 535 23.82 -2.87 -14.15
N PHE A 536 25.12 -2.78 -13.89
CA PHE A 536 25.71 -3.39 -12.71
C PHE A 536 25.33 -2.66 -11.41
N PHE A 537 25.58 -1.35 -11.33
CA PHE A 537 25.29 -0.58 -10.11
C PHE A 537 23.79 -0.37 -9.90
N GLY A 538 23.03 -0.23 -10.98
CA GLY A 538 21.56 -0.17 -10.89
C GLY A 538 20.96 -1.46 -10.35
N SER A 539 21.50 -2.61 -10.77
CA SER A 539 21.11 -3.92 -10.20
C SER A 539 21.42 -4.00 -8.71
N LEU A 540 22.61 -3.57 -8.30
CA LEU A 540 23.03 -3.59 -6.90
C LEU A 540 22.14 -2.70 -6.02
N ILE A 541 21.86 -1.47 -6.46
CA ILE A 541 20.98 -0.52 -5.75
C ILE A 541 19.57 -1.10 -5.59
N LEU A 542 19.02 -1.76 -6.62
CA LEU A 542 17.68 -2.33 -6.54
C LEU A 542 17.61 -3.59 -5.66
N VAL A 543 18.69 -4.38 -5.58
CA VAL A 543 18.81 -5.47 -4.59
C VAL A 543 18.86 -4.90 -3.17
N PHE A 544 19.67 -3.87 -2.93
CA PHE A 544 19.77 -3.21 -1.62
C PHE A 544 18.44 -2.59 -1.21
N SER A 545 17.77 -1.92 -2.16
CA SER A 545 16.44 -1.38 -1.96
C SER A 545 15.43 -2.47 -1.62
N LEU A 546 15.47 -3.62 -2.27
CA LEU A 546 14.59 -4.76 -1.93
C LEU A 546 14.83 -5.20 -0.49
N TYR A 547 16.08 -5.52 -0.13
CA TYR A 547 16.43 -6.07 1.18
C TYR A 547 15.95 -5.16 2.32
N LEU A 548 16.23 -3.85 2.21
CA LEU A 548 15.92 -2.86 3.25
C LEU A 548 14.47 -2.38 3.25
N SER A 549 13.67 -2.69 2.22
CA SER A 549 12.25 -2.34 2.19
C SER A 549 11.40 -3.30 3.02
N TYR A 550 11.92 -4.49 3.33
CA TYR A 550 11.25 -5.47 4.18
C TYR A 550 11.91 -5.50 5.57
N PRO A 551 11.17 -5.90 6.62
CA PRO A 551 11.75 -6.08 7.94
C PRO A 551 12.96 -6.99 7.87
N HIS A 552 14.00 -6.70 8.65
CA HIS A 552 15.21 -7.50 8.72
C HIS A 552 15.67 -7.67 10.16
N ASN A 553 16.38 -8.76 10.41
CA ASN A 553 16.90 -9.13 11.71
C ASN A 553 18.29 -9.74 11.51
N ASP A 554 19.32 -8.92 11.66
CA ASP A 554 20.71 -9.29 11.39
C ASP A 554 21.65 -8.63 12.41
N ALA A 555 22.94 -8.52 12.08
CA ALA A 555 23.94 -7.96 12.99
C ALA A 555 23.79 -6.45 13.19
N MET A 556 23.19 -5.73 12.24
CA MET A 556 23.09 -4.27 12.24
C MET A 556 21.74 -3.78 12.74
N GLU A 557 20.67 -4.53 12.50
CA GLU A 557 19.34 -4.19 13.01
C GLU A 557 18.63 -5.44 13.56
N LYS A 558 18.03 -5.28 14.74
CA LYS A 558 17.25 -6.35 15.39
C LYS A 558 15.76 -6.12 15.20
N GLY A 559 15.14 -6.95 14.38
CA GLY A 559 13.68 -7.00 14.26
C GLY A 559 13.04 -7.38 15.60
N ARG A 560 12.05 -6.58 16.03
CA ARG A 560 11.33 -6.78 17.30
C ARG A 560 9.92 -7.34 17.11
N SER A 561 9.38 -7.24 15.90
CA SER A 561 8.03 -7.69 15.56
C SER A 561 8.06 -9.10 14.99
N TYR A 562 7.07 -9.90 15.35
CA TYR A 562 6.87 -11.26 14.82
C TYR A 562 5.57 -11.34 14.04
N ALA A 563 5.55 -12.12 12.97
CA ALA A 563 4.32 -12.42 12.27
C ALA A 563 3.41 -13.35 13.08
N VAL A 564 2.11 -13.27 12.79
CA VAL A 564 1.11 -14.18 13.34
C VAL A 564 1.38 -15.61 12.88
N SER A 565 1.57 -16.50 13.84
CA SER A 565 1.89 -17.91 13.59
C SER A 565 0.68 -18.83 13.69
N LYS A 566 0.86 -20.07 13.22
CA LYS A 566 -0.11 -21.15 13.40
C LYS A 566 -0.36 -21.46 14.88
N HIS A 567 0.65 -21.23 15.74
CA HIS A 567 0.56 -21.44 17.18
C HIS A 567 -0.26 -20.34 17.85
N ASP A 568 -0.08 -19.08 17.44
CA ASP A 568 -0.92 -17.97 17.92
C ASP A 568 -2.40 -18.24 17.56
N ARG A 569 -2.66 -18.69 16.33
CA ARG A 569 -4.01 -19.10 15.90
C ARG A 569 -4.57 -20.23 16.76
N LYS A 570 -3.79 -21.28 17.00
CA LYS A 570 -4.20 -22.42 17.82
C LYS A 570 -4.48 -22.00 19.27
N ALA A 571 -3.68 -21.09 19.83
CA ALA A 571 -3.89 -20.56 21.17
C ALA A 571 -5.27 -19.89 21.31
N VAL A 572 -5.63 -19.06 20.34
CA VAL A 572 -6.93 -18.37 20.37
C VAL A 572 -8.10 -19.35 20.22
N LEU A 573 -8.00 -20.34 19.32
CA LEU A 573 -9.04 -21.36 19.17
C LEU A 573 -9.25 -22.17 20.46
N VAL A 574 -8.15 -22.54 21.12
CA VAL A 574 -8.20 -23.30 22.38
C VAL A 574 -8.76 -22.47 23.53
N ILE A 575 -8.41 -21.17 23.62
CA ILE A 575 -8.97 -20.27 24.63
C ILE A 575 -10.49 -20.15 24.46
N GLU A 576 -10.95 -20.00 23.21
CA GLU A 576 -12.38 -19.93 22.91
C GLU A 576 -13.11 -21.20 23.34
N GLU A 577 -12.54 -22.37 23.05
CA GLU A 577 -13.09 -23.67 23.45
C GLU A 577 -13.10 -23.84 24.98
N ASP A 578 -11.97 -23.59 25.65
CA ASP A 578 -11.86 -23.70 27.11
C ASP A 578 -12.78 -22.73 27.85
N SER A 579 -13.04 -21.54 27.28
CA SER A 579 -13.94 -20.57 27.89
C SER A 579 -15.35 -21.14 28.08
N SER A 580 -15.75 -22.15 27.30
CA SER A 580 -17.06 -22.79 27.38
C SER A 580 -18.23 -21.78 27.36
N GLY A 581 -18.05 -20.70 26.60
CA GLY A 581 -19.03 -19.60 26.49
C GLY A 581 -19.06 -18.64 27.68
N GLN A 582 -18.19 -18.79 28.68
CA GLN A 582 -18.06 -17.84 29.78
C GLN A 582 -17.35 -16.56 29.35
N ASP A 583 -17.61 -15.48 30.08
CA ASP A 583 -16.94 -14.20 29.86
C ASP A 583 -15.47 -14.28 30.24
N TYR A 584 -14.59 -14.00 29.27
CA TYR A 584 -13.15 -14.03 29.44
C TYR A 584 -12.45 -12.81 28.83
N ILE A 585 -11.26 -12.54 29.33
CA ILE A 585 -10.28 -11.64 28.71
C ILE A 585 -8.95 -12.37 28.53
N VAL A 586 -8.13 -11.86 27.62
CA VAL A 586 -6.82 -12.41 27.34
C VAL A 586 -5.75 -11.32 27.47
N LEU A 587 -4.67 -11.64 28.17
CA LEU A 587 -3.44 -10.87 28.27
C LEU A 587 -2.43 -11.51 27.32
N ALA A 588 -2.19 -10.86 26.18
CA ALA A 588 -1.35 -11.40 25.12
C ALA A 588 -0.61 -10.31 24.33
N ASN A 589 0.31 -10.73 23.47
CA ASN A 589 0.95 -9.83 22.51
C ASN A 589 0.07 -9.54 21.28
N GLN A 590 0.51 -8.59 20.44
CA GLN A 590 -0.20 -8.18 19.23
C GLN A 590 -0.44 -9.32 18.22
N SER A 591 0.47 -10.30 18.10
CA SER A 591 0.31 -11.41 17.15
C SER A 591 -0.85 -12.32 17.53
N VAL A 592 -0.97 -12.66 18.81
CA VAL A 592 -2.09 -13.45 19.33
C VAL A 592 -3.39 -12.66 19.22
N SER A 593 -3.37 -11.36 19.53
CA SER A 593 -4.56 -10.51 19.38
C SER A 593 -5.01 -10.36 17.92
N ALA A 594 -4.07 -10.28 16.97
CA ALA A 594 -4.38 -10.30 15.53
C ALA A 594 -4.96 -11.64 15.08
N ALA A 595 -4.48 -12.76 15.64
CA ALA A 595 -5.09 -14.07 15.40
C ALA A 595 -6.53 -14.11 15.92
N ALA A 596 -6.82 -13.52 17.09
CA ALA A 596 -8.18 -13.43 17.62
C ALA A 596 -9.12 -12.62 16.71
N LEU A 597 -8.66 -11.46 16.20
CA LEU A 597 -9.40 -10.68 15.22
C LEU A 597 -9.68 -11.47 13.94
N ARG A 598 -8.71 -12.28 13.48
CA ARG A 598 -8.89 -13.09 12.28
C ARG A 598 -9.97 -14.14 12.47
N GLU A 599 -9.91 -14.91 13.56
CA GLU A 599 -10.79 -16.06 13.74
C GLU A 599 -12.20 -15.63 14.19
N PHE A 600 -12.30 -14.61 15.06
CA PHE A 600 -13.55 -14.26 15.72
C PHE A 600 -14.03 -12.84 15.45
N GLY A 601 -13.25 -12.02 14.75
CA GLY A 601 -13.60 -10.62 14.49
C GLY A 601 -13.76 -9.80 15.77
N PHE A 602 -14.63 -8.79 15.71
CA PHE A 602 -14.94 -7.91 16.84
C PHE A 602 -15.96 -8.53 17.81
N LYS A 603 -15.65 -9.72 18.35
CA LYS A 603 -16.59 -10.56 19.11
C LYS A 603 -17.19 -9.87 20.35
N LYS A 604 -16.36 -9.24 21.20
CA LYS A 604 -16.81 -8.71 22.49
C LYS A 604 -16.03 -7.47 22.95
N TYR A 605 -16.76 -6.53 23.55
CA TYR A 605 -16.22 -5.39 24.29
C TYR A 605 -16.83 -5.36 25.69
N TYR A 606 -16.00 -5.08 26.70
CA TYR A 606 -16.42 -4.85 28.08
C TYR A 606 -16.68 -3.37 28.30
N GLN A 607 -17.75 -3.05 29.03
CA GLN A 607 -18.11 -1.67 29.34
C GLN A 607 -17.18 -1.14 30.44
N SER A 608 -16.51 -0.03 30.14
CA SER A 608 -15.70 0.76 31.06
C SER A 608 -15.77 2.23 30.61
N ASN A 609 -14.96 3.13 31.16
CA ASN A 609 -14.88 4.53 30.70
C ASN A 609 -14.62 4.61 29.18
N GLN A 610 -13.87 3.65 28.64
CA GLN A 610 -13.80 3.35 27.21
C GLN A 610 -14.03 1.85 27.00
N PRO A 611 -14.75 1.42 25.94
CA PRO A 611 -14.96 0.00 25.67
C PRO A 611 -13.63 -0.76 25.53
N ILE A 612 -13.44 -1.81 26.34
CA ILE A 612 -12.23 -2.63 26.33
C ILE A 612 -12.49 -3.88 25.49
N PHE A 613 -11.74 -4.06 24.42
CA PHE A 613 -11.78 -5.31 23.66
C PHE A 613 -11.23 -6.46 24.51
N TYR A 614 -11.80 -7.65 24.40
CA TYR A 614 -11.42 -8.82 25.21
C TYR A 614 -9.99 -9.34 24.97
N TYR A 615 -9.32 -8.83 23.93
CA TYR A 615 -7.89 -8.94 23.68
C TYR A 615 -7.25 -7.54 23.70
N PRO A 616 -5.93 -7.43 23.93
CA PRO A 616 -5.24 -6.15 24.08
C PRO A 616 -5.05 -5.43 22.72
N ILE A 617 -6.13 -4.83 22.23
CA ILE A 617 -6.19 -4.00 21.03
C ILE A 617 -7.07 -2.78 21.34
N PRO A 618 -6.63 -1.54 21.04
CA PRO A 618 -5.32 -1.15 20.50
C PRO A 618 -4.16 -1.36 21.50
N THR A 619 -2.93 -1.02 21.11
CA THR A 619 -1.74 -1.06 21.99
C THR A 619 -1.83 -0.14 23.21
N SER A 620 -2.66 0.90 23.13
CA SER A 620 -3.01 1.77 24.25
C SER A 620 -4.08 1.16 25.18
N SER A 621 -4.53 -0.08 24.93
CA SER A 621 -5.47 -0.77 25.81
C SER A 621 -4.84 -1.02 27.18
N PRO A 622 -5.58 -0.79 28.29
CA PRO A 622 -5.11 -1.14 29.63
C PRO A 622 -4.71 -2.60 29.78
N LEU A 623 -5.33 -3.51 29.01
CA LEU A 623 -4.94 -4.93 28.99
C LEU A 623 -3.54 -5.14 28.41
N TYR A 624 -3.11 -4.32 27.44
CA TYR A 624 -1.77 -4.41 26.89
C TYR A 624 -0.72 -3.90 27.88
N GLU A 625 -1.02 -2.82 28.59
CA GLU A 625 -0.15 -2.30 29.65
C GLU A 625 0.06 -3.33 30.76
N ILE A 626 -1.02 -3.98 31.22
CA ILE A 626 -0.92 -5.07 32.20
C ILE A 626 -0.13 -6.24 31.65
N TYR A 627 -0.36 -6.62 30.40
CA TYR A 627 0.44 -7.67 29.75
C TYR A 627 1.93 -7.32 29.73
N LEU A 628 2.30 -6.10 29.32
CA LEU A 628 3.70 -5.67 29.32
C LEU A 628 4.30 -5.66 30.74
N ASP A 629 3.56 -5.20 31.75
CA ASP A 629 4.00 -5.22 33.14
C ASP A 629 4.20 -6.67 33.66
N ILE A 630 3.37 -7.62 33.25
CA ILE A 630 3.59 -9.05 33.55
C ILE A 630 4.86 -9.55 32.85
N ILE A 631 5.02 -9.24 31.56
CA ILE A 631 6.16 -9.72 30.77
C ILE A 631 7.49 -9.15 31.27
N TYR A 632 7.55 -7.89 31.67
CA TYR A 632 8.80 -7.27 32.12
C TYR A 632 9.03 -7.45 33.63
N ASN A 633 8.00 -7.28 34.46
CA ASN A 633 8.15 -7.22 35.92
C ASN A 633 7.64 -8.48 36.64
N GLY A 634 7.33 -9.55 35.91
CA GLY A 634 6.96 -10.87 36.46
C GLY A 634 5.46 -11.07 36.70
N VAL A 635 5.07 -12.34 36.80
CA VAL A 635 3.67 -12.77 36.98
C VAL A 635 3.29 -12.78 38.46
N THR A 636 2.21 -12.07 38.83
CA THR A 636 1.65 -12.09 40.19
C THR A 636 0.12 -12.19 40.14
N ARG A 637 -0.51 -12.74 41.19
CA ARG A 637 -1.98 -12.80 41.27
C ARG A 637 -2.62 -11.42 41.21
N GLU A 638 -2.03 -10.44 41.88
CA GLU A 638 -2.50 -9.04 41.86
C GLU A 638 -2.65 -8.47 40.44
N LYS A 639 -1.67 -8.72 39.55
CA LYS A 639 -1.74 -8.25 38.15
C LYS A 639 -2.85 -8.94 37.36
N ILE A 640 -3.10 -10.22 37.62
CA ILE A 640 -4.21 -10.98 37.02
C ILE A 640 -5.56 -10.45 37.53
N GLU A 641 -5.69 -10.24 38.83
CA GLU A 641 -6.91 -9.66 39.43
C GLU A 641 -7.18 -8.25 38.91
N LYS A 642 -6.14 -7.43 38.73
CA LYS A 642 -6.28 -6.09 38.13
C LYS A 642 -6.94 -6.15 36.75
N ALA A 643 -6.56 -7.13 35.91
CA ALA A 643 -7.20 -7.31 34.60
C ALA A 643 -8.66 -7.77 34.73
N ARG A 644 -8.94 -8.65 35.70
CA ARG A 644 -10.29 -9.12 36.02
C ARG A 644 -11.19 -7.98 36.47
N GLU A 645 -10.73 -7.14 37.40
CA GLU A 645 -11.46 -5.98 37.93
C GLU A 645 -11.78 -4.94 36.85
N LEU A 646 -10.87 -4.72 35.90
CA LEU A 646 -11.08 -3.78 34.79
C LEU A 646 -12.27 -4.13 33.89
N THR A 647 -12.62 -5.42 33.80
CA THR A 647 -13.60 -5.92 32.82
C THR A 647 -14.77 -6.68 33.44
N GLY A 648 -14.64 -7.13 34.68
CA GLY A 648 -15.61 -8.03 35.33
C GLY A 648 -15.66 -9.43 34.71
N ALA A 649 -14.69 -9.80 33.86
CA ALA A 649 -14.65 -11.11 33.22
C ALA A 649 -14.46 -12.22 34.25
N LYS A 650 -15.05 -13.39 34.01
CA LYS A 650 -14.95 -14.54 34.94
C LYS A 650 -13.62 -15.27 34.82
N LYS A 651 -13.08 -15.34 33.59
CA LYS A 651 -11.80 -15.98 33.30
C LYS A 651 -10.79 -14.98 32.77
N VAL A 652 -9.54 -15.09 33.23
CA VAL A 652 -8.41 -14.35 32.65
C VAL A 652 -7.43 -15.35 32.08
N TYR A 653 -7.08 -15.19 30.80
CA TYR A 653 -6.05 -15.99 30.16
C TYR A 653 -4.77 -15.18 30.00
N LEU A 654 -3.62 -15.74 30.39
CA LEU A 654 -2.30 -15.20 30.08
C LEU A 654 -1.67 -16.04 28.98
N VAL A 655 -1.26 -15.40 27.89
CA VAL A 655 -0.59 -16.08 26.77
C VAL A 655 0.88 -15.66 26.72
N VAL A 656 1.78 -16.62 26.89
CA VAL A 656 3.23 -16.41 26.80
C VAL A 656 3.76 -17.11 25.56
N SER A 657 4.33 -16.36 24.62
CA SER A 657 4.96 -16.95 23.43
C SER A 657 6.46 -17.11 23.63
N SER A 658 7.04 -18.18 23.09
CA SER A 658 8.46 -18.56 23.24
C SER A 658 9.45 -17.51 22.73
N TYR A 659 8.96 -16.62 21.86
CA TYR A 659 9.74 -15.62 21.16
C TYR A 659 9.87 -14.29 21.93
N TRP A 660 9.20 -14.16 23.07
CA TRP A 660 9.37 -13.05 24.01
C TRP A 660 10.59 -13.24 24.90
N LEU A 661 11.18 -12.12 25.32
CA LEU A 661 12.28 -12.11 26.28
C LEU A 661 11.83 -12.76 27.59
N ASP A 662 12.67 -13.61 28.17
CA ASP A 662 12.40 -14.33 29.42
C ASP A 662 11.13 -15.19 29.43
N ALA A 663 10.62 -15.61 28.26
CA ALA A 663 9.41 -16.43 28.16
C ALA A 663 9.43 -17.66 29.07
N LYS A 664 10.56 -18.38 29.14
CA LYS A 664 10.72 -19.55 30.04
C LYS A 664 10.51 -19.19 31.51
N LYS A 665 11.04 -18.05 31.96
CA LYS A 665 10.88 -17.57 33.33
C LYS A 665 9.41 -17.22 33.59
N ARG A 666 8.75 -16.51 32.66
CA ARG A 666 7.32 -16.15 32.76
C ARG A 666 6.41 -17.38 32.77
N VAL A 667 6.72 -18.41 31.97
CA VAL A 667 6.01 -19.70 31.98
C VAL A 667 6.12 -20.38 33.35
N THR A 668 7.34 -20.43 33.91
CA THR A 668 7.56 -21.01 35.26
C THR A 668 6.79 -20.23 36.33
N GLU A 669 6.88 -18.90 36.34
CA GLU A 669 6.17 -18.04 37.29
C GLU A 669 4.65 -18.20 37.18
N ALA A 670 4.09 -18.25 35.97
CA ALA A 670 2.66 -18.46 35.76
C ALA A 670 2.21 -19.86 36.22
N GLY A 671 3.02 -20.90 35.96
CA GLY A 671 2.76 -22.27 36.41
C GLY A 671 2.81 -22.46 37.92
N MET A 672 3.47 -21.55 38.67
CA MET A 672 3.40 -21.55 40.14
C MET A 672 2.07 -21.00 40.67
N LEU A 673 1.30 -20.28 39.84
CA LEU A 673 0.07 -19.61 40.26
C LEU A 673 -1.20 -20.38 39.86
N THR A 674 -1.14 -21.19 38.81
CA THR A 674 -2.26 -22.01 38.30
C THR A 674 -1.77 -23.32 37.69
N ASP A 675 -2.50 -24.40 37.94
CA ASP A 675 -2.29 -25.71 37.29
C ASP A 675 -3.05 -25.82 35.95
N ASN A 676 -3.92 -24.86 35.64
CA ASN A 676 -4.67 -24.83 34.39
C ASN A 676 -3.85 -24.15 33.29
N PHE A 677 -3.10 -24.95 32.52
CA PHE A 677 -2.36 -24.44 31.37
C PHE A 677 -2.33 -25.42 30.20
N ILE A 678 -2.13 -24.85 29.01
CA ILE A 678 -2.02 -25.58 27.75
C ILE A 678 -0.72 -25.17 27.06
N ASN A 679 0.12 -26.16 26.77
CA ASN A 679 1.35 -25.98 25.99
C ASN A 679 1.09 -26.34 24.52
N ILE A 680 1.35 -25.39 23.64
CA ILE A 680 1.20 -25.54 22.19
C ILE A 680 2.58 -25.66 21.55
N GLU A 681 3.03 -26.90 21.42
CA GLU A 681 4.28 -27.29 20.72
C GLU A 681 5.54 -26.56 21.22
N ASP A 682 5.60 -26.21 22.51
CA ASP A 682 6.69 -25.43 23.12
C ASP A 682 6.92 -24.06 22.46
N LYS A 683 5.89 -23.54 21.78
CA LYS A 683 5.91 -22.22 21.12
C LYS A 683 5.02 -21.21 21.82
N VAL A 684 3.87 -21.64 22.32
CA VAL A 684 2.92 -20.77 23.01
C VAL A 684 2.34 -21.52 24.21
N TRP A 685 2.32 -20.85 25.35
CA TRP A 685 1.69 -21.34 26.58
C TRP A 685 0.48 -20.45 26.91
N VAL A 686 -0.63 -21.10 27.25
CA VAL A 686 -1.87 -20.44 27.65
C VAL A 686 -2.15 -20.86 29.09
N PHE A 687 -2.29 -19.90 30.00
CA PHE A 687 -2.61 -20.12 31.41
C PHE A 687 -3.99 -19.54 31.71
N GLY A 688 -4.86 -20.30 32.37
CA GLY A 688 -6.20 -19.86 32.79
C GLY A 688 -6.26 -19.57 34.30
N PHE A 689 -6.89 -18.44 34.66
CA PHE A 689 -7.04 -17.96 36.04
C PHE A 689 -8.48 -17.61 36.41
#